data_AF-A0A2V7YP48-F1
#
_entry.id   AF-A0A2V7YP48-F1
#
_cell.length_a   1.000
_cell.length_b   1.000
_cell.length_c   1.000
_cell.angle_alpha   90.00
_cell.angle_beta   90.00
_cell.angle_gamma   90.00
#
_symmetry.space_group_name_H-M   'P 1'
#
loop_
_entity.id
_entity.type
_entity.pdbx_description
1 polymer ?
#
loop_
_entity_poly.entity_id
_entity_poly.type
_entity_poly.pdbx_seq_one_letter_code
_entity_poly.pdbx_strand_id
1 'polypeptide(L)'
;MLKLSLPMRLVPPLAAVKLTLGLVATWATYARFAGRDPAFAYGNYVLFAVVFGATGALLLLGGREDRRALALGGFFLAIATSWSDRPLHNLWQGDPASYGLLALVDALEVTAFVPYFIWVFVRELPSPPPDRRPYQVMIRLCAAGGLALFAINLLAYVLQLLGAPQARALAVFAPEARQEIFYSFVDLLTAAALLVLPWKARQAQGPEKRRARVFQQLLALMFGPGFGFLVIYLLGAKPFFDARPHLLYWISIAGLAPALALPVAVPYAVLVHRVLDVRLIARRALQYVLARSAVTALVAVPTVALALYVAAHRETSVATLFSGPRVPLLIAAVLVGAAALRYRKPLLDAIDRRYFREQYDARHILGLLVERIRSIRDSASLADLVSREIDLALHLERTALLALDPRSGILIDPRNRMRRLDWSSSLALTLSNASAPLEVDLESPHSPLLKLPERDRRWLADSGFRLLVPILSRDGSLLGVLGLGEKKSGLPFLKEDRQLLHAIASSAAWVLELEVEQSLVTSQSTQSTQGGMEPDDPTPRELLLSLPTEAAKECLKCGTIHAPYTVFCSNCSKKLEASLVPYVLPGKFRFERRLGVGGMGVVYCGFDLALGRRAAIKTLRHVSPEDVLRLLKEARTAALVSHPHLAPVYSMETWQGTPLLIMELLEGGTLAQRLLREKLSPREAVDLGIAMAGALAQLHAARILHRDVKPSNIGYTRNGVPKLMDFGIARVGGGLDEEDDEIFEGEEDDTAVESLPSWSQDDESRPTVRFRFAGTLSYLSPEAARGEQADHASDLWGLAIVLYECLLGRKVFTGPQQQVLARIRSGLVPDFSQVLPEHDGVLGDFFRVALHRSPFRRPASAEEMRQRLEEVRGRLEA
;
A
#
# COMPACT_ATOMS: atom_id res chain seq x y z
N MET A 1 30.28 -11.37 -0.93
CA MET A 1 30.55 -10.69 0.36
C MET A 1 31.83 -9.85 0.23
N LEU A 2 31.75 -8.52 0.40
CA LEU A 2 32.91 -7.63 0.37
C LEU A 2 33.89 -8.01 1.49
N LYS A 3 35.18 -8.27 1.18
CA LYS A 3 36.23 -8.37 2.23
C LYS A 3 36.35 -7.00 2.91
N LEU A 4 35.69 -6.85 4.07
CA LEU A 4 35.76 -5.64 4.90
C LEU A 4 37.10 -5.58 5.61
N SER A 5 37.69 -4.38 5.70
CA SER A 5 38.91 -4.08 6.45
C SER A 5 38.69 -4.23 7.97
N LEU A 6 39.77 -4.32 8.74
CA LEU A 6 39.71 -4.46 10.20
C LEU A 6 38.92 -3.32 10.88
N PRO A 7 39.16 -2.02 10.60
CA PRO A 7 38.39 -0.94 11.24
C PRO A 7 36.89 -1.00 10.93
N MET A 8 36.52 -1.43 9.70
CA MET A 8 35.12 -1.51 9.29
C MET A 8 34.35 -2.65 9.99
N ARG A 9 35.07 -3.63 10.57
CA ARG A 9 34.48 -4.70 11.39
C ARG A 9 34.52 -4.38 12.87
N LEU A 10 35.58 -3.73 13.33
CA LEU A 10 35.86 -3.48 14.75
C LEU A 10 35.05 -2.31 15.31
N VAL A 11 34.95 -1.20 14.58
CA VAL A 11 34.36 0.04 15.12
C VAL A 11 32.85 -0.08 15.39
N PRO A 12 32.01 -0.66 14.50
CA PRO A 12 30.57 -0.71 14.76
C PRO A 12 30.15 -1.40 16.07
N PRO A 13 30.64 -2.61 16.41
CA PRO A 13 30.27 -3.25 17.68
C PRO A 13 30.83 -2.50 18.89
N LEU A 14 32.06 -1.99 18.83
CA LEU A 14 32.66 -1.22 19.94
C LEU A 14 31.91 0.09 20.20
N ALA A 15 31.54 0.80 19.14
CA ALA A 15 30.79 2.04 19.25
C ALA A 15 29.38 1.82 19.81
N ALA A 16 28.72 0.71 19.46
CA ALA A 16 27.43 0.35 20.05
C ALA A 16 27.53 0.11 21.56
N VAL A 17 28.57 -0.59 22.03
CA VAL A 17 28.84 -0.80 23.45
C VAL A 17 29.11 0.54 24.16
N LYS A 18 29.97 1.39 23.60
CA LYS A 18 30.29 2.70 24.21
C LYS A 18 29.08 3.63 24.27
N LEU A 19 28.26 3.70 23.20
CA LEU A 19 27.04 4.52 23.17
C LEU A 19 25.99 4.06 24.17
N THR A 20 25.76 2.75 24.29
CA THR A 20 24.76 2.21 25.22
C THR A 20 25.16 2.50 26.66
N LEU A 21 26.41 2.21 27.03
CA LEU A 21 26.92 2.51 28.37
C LEU A 21 27.04 4.02 28.63
N GLY A 22 27.36 4.83 27.60
CA GLY A 22 27.37 6.28 27.68
C GLY A 22 26.01 6.90 27.99
N LEU A 23 24.94 6.39 27.37
CA LEU A 23 23.57 6.82 27.67
C LEU A 23 23.17 6.45 29.11
N VAL A 24 23.52 5.25 29.56
CA VAL A 24 23.32 4.81 30.95
C VAL A 24 24.11 5.71 31.91
N ALA A 25 25.36 6.02 31.59
CA ALA A 25 26.20 6.88 32.41
C ALA A 25 25.67 8.31 32.47
N THR A 26 25.11 8.81 31.37
CA THR A 26 24.46 10.13 31.33
C THR A 26 23.23 10.18 32.24
N TRP A 27 22.45 9.10 32.29
CA TRP A 27 21.30 9.00 33.20
C TRP A 27 21.74 8.85 34.66
N ALA A 28 22.72 7.98 34.95
CA ALA A 28 23.21 7.72 36.30
C ALA A 28 23.91 8.94 36.93
N THR A 29 24.64 9.71 36.13
CA THR A 29 25.31 10.93 36.62
C THR A 29 24.40 12.14 36.67
N TYR A 30 23.17 12.08 36.11
CA TYR A 30 22.24 13.20 35.97
C TYR A 30 22.03 13.98 37.27
N ALA A 31 21.64 13.30 38.34
CA ALA A 31 21.36 13.96 39.62
C ALA A 31 22.60 14.60 40.27
N ARG A 32 23.81 14.13 39.94
CA ARG A 32 25.06 14.56 40.57
C ARG A 32 25.65 15.84 39.97
N PHE A 33 25.50 16.05 38.66
CA PHE A 33 26.03 17.25 37.97
C PHE A 33 24.96 18.13 37.32
N ALA A 34 23.66 17.77 37.38
CA ALA A 34 22.58 18.66 36.95
C ALA A 34 22.66 19.99 37.70
N GLY A 35 22.94 21.07 36.97
CA GLY A 35 23.01 22.44 37.49
C GLY A 35 24.34 22.89 38.09
N ARG A 36 25.38 22.04 38.15
CA ARG A 36 26.70 22.40 38.73
C ARG A 36 27.78 22.72 37.70
N ASP A 37 27.69 22.19 36.49
CA ASP A 37 28.64 22.45 35.40
C ASP A 37 27.89 22.95 34.16
N PRO A 38 27.95 24.27 33.82
CA PRO A 38 27.33 24.82 32.62
C PRO A 38 27.86 24.22 31.31
N ALA A 39 29.08 23.68 31.32
CA ALA A 39 29.68 23.00 30.17
C ALA A 39 29.20 21.55 30.03
N PHE A 40 28.53 20.99 31.04
CA PHE A 40 27.94 19.65 31.05
C PHE A 40 26.42 19.70 30.81
N ALA A 41 26.02 20.24 29.66
CA ALA A 41 24.63 20.33 29.25
C ALA A 41 24.11 18.94 28.83
N TYR A 42 23.60 18.14 29.79
CA TYR A 42 23.09 16.78 29.61
C TYR A 42 22.21 16.57 28.37
N GLY A 43 21.31 17.51 28.10
CA GLY A 43 20.41 17.44 26.95
C GLY A 43 21.15 17.40 25.61
N ASN A 44 22.29 18.09 25.52
CA ASN A 44 23.09 18.11 24.30
C ASN A 44 23.80 16.76 24.10
N TYR A 45 24.47 16.23 25.14
CA TYR A 45 25.19 14.95 25.04
C TYR A 45 24.28 13.79 24.60
N VAL A 46 23.09 13.66 25.21
CA VAL A 46 22.10 12.64 24.82
C VAL A 46 21.62 12.88 23.39
N LEU A 47 21.27 14.11 23.05
CA LEU A 47 20.76 14.46 21.72
C LEU A 47 21.78 14.13 20.62
N PHE A 48 23.05 14.54 20.79
CA PHE A 48 24.10 14.27 19.82
C PHE A 48 24.43 12.78 19.70
N ALA A 49 24.56 12.07 20.83
CA ALA A 49 24.81 10.62 20.83
C ALA A 49 23.70 9.84 20.10
N VAL A 50 22.43 10.18 20.37
CA VAL A 50 21.27 9.52 19.74
C VAL A 50 21.17 9.87 18.25
N VAL A 51 21.28 11.15 17.90
CA VAL A 51 21.09 11.61 16.51
C VAL A 51 22.20 11.10 15.59
N PHE A 52 23.47 11.21 16.01
CA PHE A 52 24.59 10.65 15.23
C PHE A 52 24.58 9.11 15.23
N GLY A 53 24.27 8.48 16.36
CA GLY A 53 24.22 7.03 16.50
C GLY A 53 23.12 6.38 15.64
N ALA A 54 21.91 6.94 15.67
CA ALA A 54 20.79 6.47 14.86
C ALA A 54 21.10 6.58 13.35
N THR A 55 21.72 7.68 12.94
CA THR A 55 22.13 7.89 11.55
C THR A 55 23.21 6.91 11.10
N GLY A 56 24.22 6.69 11.94
CA GLY A 56 25.26 5.69 11.70
C GLY A 56 24.66 4.28 11.55
N ALA A 57 23.78 3.89 12.46
CA ALA A 57 23.10 2.60 12.44
C ALA A 57 22.23 2.42 11.19
N LEU A 58 21.46 3.44 10.81
CA LEU A 58 20.59 3.40 9.63
C LEU A 58 21.39 3.20 8.34
N LEU A 59 22.51 3.89 8.19
CA LEU A 59 23.40 3.75 7.02
C LEU A 59 24.09 2.38 6.98
N LEU A 60 24.51 1.85 8.13
CA LEU A 60 25.13 0.52 8.22
C LEU A 60 24.14 -0.62 7.94
N LEU A 61 22.90 -0.50 8.42
CA LEU A 61 21.84 -1.49 8.21
C LEU A 61 21.29 -1.46 6.78
N GLY A 62 21.00 -0.27 6.24
CA GLY A 62 20.44 -0.12 4.90
C GLY A 62 21.47 -0.25 3.77
N GLY A 63 22.74 0.05 4.06
CA GLY A 63 23.80 0.21 3.07
C GLY A 63 24.77 -0.97 2.98
N ARG A 64 24.38 -2.18 3.41
CA ARG A 64 25.27 -3.35 3.52
C ARG A 64 26.02 -3.71 2.22
N GLU A 65 25.46 -3.35 1.07
CA GLU A 65 26.05 -3.59 -0.26
C GLU A 65 26.82 -2.39 -0.83
N ASP A 66 26.69 -1.19 -0.26
CA ASP A 66 27.37 0.04 -0.70
C ASP A 66 28.49 0.45 0.27
N ARG A 67 29.74 0.38 -0.20
CA ARG A 67 30.93 0.77 0.56
C ARG A 67 30.89 2.22 1.04
N ARG A 68 30.27 3.12 0.28
CA ARG A 68 30.14 4.54 0.65
C ARG A 68 29.21 4.71 1.85
N ALA A 69 28.10 3.96 1.88
CA ALA A 69 27.15 3.98 2.98
C ALA A 69 27.75 3.35 4.25
N LEU A 70 28.53 2.27 4.11
CA LEU A 70 29.29 1.68 5.21
C LEU A 70 30.34 2.65 5.78
N ALA A 71 31.07 3.34 4.90
CA ALA A 71 32.08 4.32 5.31
C ALA A 71 31.45 5.50 6.06
N LEU A 72 30.38 6.06 5.51
CA LEU A 72 29.68 7.20 6.12
C LEU A 72 28.95 6.81 7.41
N GLY A 73 28.36 5.60 7.46
CA GLY A 73 27.74 5.06 8.66
C GLY A 73 28.74 4.85 9.80
N GLY A 74 29.93 4.32 9.50
CA GLY A 74 31.03 4.20 10.47
C GLY A 74 31.55 5.55 10.96
N PHE A 75 31.63 6.55 10.08
CA PHE A 75 31.97 7.93 10.44
C PHE A 75 31.01 8.53 11.47
N PHE A 76 29.69 8.47 11.21
CA PHE A 76 28.69 9.00 12.15
C PHE A 76 28.69 8.27 13.48
N LEU A 77 28.85 6.95 13.45
CA LEU A 77 28.85 6.13 14.66
C LEU A 77 30.09 6.38 15.53
N ALA A 78 31.27 6.57 14.92
CA ALA A 78 32.48 6.95 15.64
C ALA A 78 32.35 8.35 16.27
N ILE A 79 31.79 9.34 15.57
CA ILE A 79 31.54 10.68 16.14
C ILE A 79 30.51 10.62 17.26
N ALA A 80 29.48 9.78 17.16
CA ALA A 80 28.47 9.64 18.20
C ALA A 80 29.10 9.26 19.55
N THR A 81 30.17 8.44 19.53
CA THR A 81 30.82 7.98 20.76
C THR A 81 31.55 9.07 21.53
N SER A 82 32.02 10.16 20.88
CA SER A 82 32.69 11.24 21.62
C SER A 82 31.78 11.97 22.60
N TRP A 83 30.46 11.91 22.36
CA TRP A 83 29.44 12.43 23.24
C TRP A 83 29.14 11.50 24.43
N SER A 84 29.78 10.33 24.49
CA SER A 84 29.69 9.37 25.60
C SER A 84 30.89 9.41 26.53
N ASP A 85 32.03 9.94 26.10
CA ASP A 85 33.29 9.96 26.86
C ASP A 85 33.12 10.70 28.20
N ARG A 86 32.71 11.96 28.17
CA ARG A 86 32.59 12.76 29.40
C ARG A 86 31.56 12.20 30.41
N PRO A 87 30.37 11.73 29.99
CA PRO A 87 29.47 11.01 30.90
C PRO A 87 30.05 9.73 31.50
N LEU A 88 30.77 8.92 30.72
CA LEU A 88 31.44 7.71 31.20
C LEU A 88 32.52 8.08 32.22
N HIS A 89 33.38 9.03 31.86
CA HIS A 89 34.44 9.57 32.71
C HIS A 89 33.92 10.04 34.08
N ASN A 90 32.88 10.87 34.08
CA ASN A 90 32.27 11.40 35.29
C ASN A 90 31.64 10.30 36.17
N LEU A 91 31.18 9.20 35.57
CA LEU A 91 30.58 8.10 36.30
C LEU A 91 31.64 7.29 37.06
N TRP A 92 32.74 6.92 36.41
CA TRP A 92 33.74 6.04 37.04
C TRP A 92 34.73 6.77 37.95
N GLN A 93 35.01 8.07 37.71
CA GLN A 93 35.81 8.87 38.66
C GLN A 93 35.13 9.08 40.02
N GLY A 94 33.81 8.91 40.07
CA GLY A 94 33.00 9.15 41.26
C GLY A 94 33.00 8.02 42.30
N ASP A 95 33.57 6.85 41.99
CA ASP A 95 33.51 5.63 42.81
C ASP A 95 34.73 4.69 42.60
N PRO A 96 35.60 4.51 43.62
CA PRO A 96 36.73 3.57 43.61
C PRO A 96 36.40 2.11 43.26
N ALA A 97 35.17 1.65 43.48
CA ALA A 97 34.75 0.29 43.16
C ALA A 97 34.40 0.09 41.67
N SER A 98 34.21 1.18 40.92
CA SER A 98 33.73 1.19 39.53
C SER A 98 34.87 1.19 38.48
N TYR A 99 36.13 1.06 38.92
CA TYR A 99 37.36 1.18 38.12
C TYR A 99 37.57 0.11 37.04
N GLY A 100 36.68 -0.88 36.89
CA GLY A 100 36.89 -2.01 35.98
C GLY A 100 36.33 -1.80 34.58
N LEU A 101 35.04 -2.10 34.42
CA LEU A 101 34.42 -2.21 33.09
C LEU A 101 34.10 -0.84 32.46
N LEU A 102 33.65 0.13 33.25
CA LEU A 102 33.26 1.45 32.75
C LEU A 102 34.48 2.25 32.30
N ALA A 103 35.56 2.22 33.08
CA ALA A 103 36.81 2.89 32.72
C ALA A 103 37.49 2.20 31.51
N LEU A 104 37.34 0.88 31.37
CA LEU A 104 37.77 0.16 30.16
C LEU A 104 36.99 0.62 28.92
N VAL A 105 35.67 0.79 29.05
CA VAL A 105 34.80 1.25 27.94
C VAL A 105 35.08 2.70 27.58
N ASP A 106 35.36 3.55 28.59
CA ASP A 106 35.80 4.92 28.38
C ASP A 106 37.10 4.97 27.56
N ALA A 107 38.05 4.09 27.88
CA ALA A 107 39.32 3.94 27.16
C ALA A 107 39.19 3.43 25.71
N LEU A 108 38.03 2.91 25.28
CA LEU A 108 37.78 2.47 23.91
C LEU A 108 37.56 3.68 22.98
N GLU A 109 38.65 4.32 22.57
CA GLU A 109 38.62 5.50 21.72
C GLU A 109 38.47 5.18 20.23
N VAL A 110 37.24 4.84 19.84
CA VAL A 110 36.91 4.55 18.43
C VAL A 110 36.87 5.81 17.55
N THR A 111 36.86 7.01 18.15
CA THR A 111 36.96 8.31 17.46
C THR A 111 38.27 8.43 16.66
N ALA A 112 39.32 7.72 17.07
CA ALA A 112 40.60 7.63 16.36
C ALA A 112 40.47 7.13 14.91
N PHE A 113 39.37 6.44 14.57
CA PHE A 113 39.10 5.93 13.23
C PHE A 113 38.23 6.87 12.36
N VAL A 114 37.81 8.03 12.86
CA VAL A 114 37.05 9.02 12.07
C VAL A 114 37.76 9.38 10.74
N PRO A 115 39.08 9.67 10.72
CA PRO A 115 39.80 9.95 9.47
C PRO A 115 39.76 8.77 8.49
N TYR A 116 39.84 7.54 8.99
CA TYR A 116 39.78 6.34 8.15
C TYR A 116 38.47 6.27 7.37
N PHE A 117 37.34 6.43 8.05
CA PHE A 117 36.02 6.34 7.44
C PHE A 117 35.77 7.43 6.39
N ILE A 118 36.15 8.68 6.69
CA ILE A 118 35.96 9.78 5.75
C ILE A 118 36.87 9.64 4.52
N TRP A 119 38.11 9.15 4.66
CA TRP A 119 38.99 8.91 3.52
C TRP A 119 38.54 7.74 2.63
N VAL A 120 37.96 6.69 3.23
CA VAL A 120 37.27 5.64 2.45
C VAL A 120 36.10 6.23 1.67
N PHE A 121 35.31 7.12 2.29
CA PHE A 121 34.20 7.78 1.62
C PHE A 121 34.66 8.70 0.46
N VAL A 122 35.66 9.54 0.69
CA VAL A 122 36.26 10.45 -0.31
C VAL A 122 36.83 9.69 -1.50
N ARG A 123 37.39 8.50 -1.29
CA ARG A 123 37.87 7.64 -2.39
C ARG A 123 36.73 7.25 -3.33
N GLU A 124 35.56 6.94 -2.77
CA GLU A 124 34.46 6.30 -3.50
C GLU A 124 33.45 7.30 -4.10
N LEU A 125 33.21 8.48 -3.51
CA LEU A 125 32.30 9.52 -4.05
C LEU A 125 33.09 10.64 -4.77
N PRO A 126 32.65 11.20 -5.92
CA PRO A 126 31.47 10.89 -6.75
C PRO A 126 31.58 9.53 -7.46
N SER A 127 32.71 9.29 -8.10
CA SER A 127 33.18 8.01 -8.64
C SER A 127 34.64 7.77 -8.21
N PRO A 128 35.11 6.51 -8.18
CA PRO A 128 36.49 6.21 -7.85
C PRO A 128 37.44 6.80 -8.90
N PRO A 129 38.48 7.56 -8.50
CA PRO A 129 39.40 8.17 -9.45
C PRO A 129 40.20 7.09 -10.21
N PRO A 130 40.69 7.41 -11.43
CA PRO A 130 41.51 6.48 -12.21
C PRO A 130 42.81 6.12 -11.47
N ASP A 131 43.46 7.10 -10.82
CA ASP A 131 44.56 6.82 -9.88
C ASP A 131 44.04 6.75 -8.43
N ARG A 132 44.08 5.55 -7.87
CA ARG A 132 43.64 5.26 -6.50
C ARG A 132 44.79 5.29 -5.49
N ARG A 133 46.04 5.37 -5.93
CA ARG A 133 47.24 5.26 -5.07
C ARG A 133 47.27 6.30 -3.94
N PRO A 134 47.09 7.62 -4.17
CA PRO A 134 47.20 8.60 -3.09
C PRO A 134 46.12 8.40 -2.01
N TYR A 135 44.90 8.06 -2.41
CA TYR A 135 43.80 7.77 -1.49
C TYR A 135 44.04 6.47 -0.70
N GLN A 136 44.59 5.43 -1.33
CA GLN A 136 44.92 4.18 -0.64
C GLN A 136 46.04 4.36 0.38
N VAL A 137 47.06 5.18 0.06
CA VAL A 137 48.13 5.54 1.00
C VAL A 137 47.51 6.24 2.20
N MET A 138 46.66 7.26 1.97
CA MET A 138 46.03 8.00 3.05
C MET A 138 45.11 7.14 3.92
N ILE A 139 44.31 6.26 3.31
CA ILE A 139 43.45 5.31 4.05
C ILE A 139 44.30 4.37 4.93
N ARG A 140 45.46 3.90 4.43
CA ARG A 140 46.37 3.04 5.22
C ARG A 140 47.02 3.82 6.36
N LEU A 141 47.46 5.05 6.12
CA LEU A 141 48.00 5.93 7.16
C LEU A 141 46.96 6.22 8.24
N CYS A 142 45.72 6.56 7.86
CA CYS A 142 44.63 6.78 8.81
C CYS A 142 44.27 5.51 9.59
N ALA A 143 44.27 4.34 8.95
CA ALA A 143 44.02 3.06 9.63
C ALA A 143 45.14 2.72 10.63
N ALA A 144 46.41 2.91 10.24
CA ALA A 144 47.55 2.62 11.08
C ALA A 144 47.65 3.60 12.26
N GLY A 145 47.50 4.90 12.01
CA GLY A 145 47.49 5.93 13.05
C GLY A 145 46.31 5.78 14.00
N GLY A 146 45.12 5.50 13.49
CA GLY A 146 43.94 5.22 14.32
C GLY A 146 44.11 3.99 15.19
N LEU A 147 44.69 2.90 14.65
CA LEU A 147 44.99 1.69 15.43
C LEU A 147 46.07 1.94 16.49
N ALA A 148 47.10 2.73 16.16
CA ALA A 148 48.15 3.09 17.10
C ALA A 148 47.60 3.92 18.27
N LEU A 149 46.80 4.97 17.99
CA LEU A 149 46.17 5.78 19.03
C LEU A 149 45.20 4.96 19.88
N PHE A 150 44.37 4.12 19.25
CA PHE A 150 43.47 3.21 19.97
C PHE A 150 44.24 2.27 20.90
N ALA A 151 45.32 1.65 20.42
CA ALA A 151 46.14 0.74 21.21
C ALA A 151 46.91 1.46 22.33
N ILE A 152 47.46 2.65 22.06
CA ILE A 152 48.16 3.46 23.06
C ILE A 152 47.21 3.88 24.17
N ASN A 153 45.98 4.30 23.83
CA ASN A 153 45.00 4.70 24.84
C ASN A 153 44.57 3.52 25.72
N LEU A 154 44.33 2.35 25.11
CA LEU A 154 44.03 1.12 25.84
C LEU A 154 45.20 0.66 26.72
N LEU A 155 46.44 0.78 26.23
CA LEU A 155 47.64 0.46 26.98
C LEU A 155 47.87 1.43 28.15
N ALA A 156 47.63 2.73 27.93
CA ALA A 156 47.71 3.75 28.97
C ALA A 156 46.74 3.44 30.11
N TYR A 157 45.50 3.05 29.77
CA TYR A 157 44.50 2.60 30.73
C TYR A 157 44.95 1.36 31.52
N VAL A 158 45.44 0.32 30.84
CA VAL A 158 45.94 -0.90 31.51
C VAL A 158 47.11 -0.58 32.44
N LEU A 159 48.06 0.25 32.01
CA LEU A 159 49.19 0.67 32.82
C LEU A 159 48.75 1.52 34.03
N GLN A 160 47.73 2.35 33.86
CA GLN A 160 47.14 3.12 34.96
C GLN A 160 46.49 2.19 36.00
N LEU A 161 45.77 1.15 35.54
CA LEU A 161 45.18 0.13 36.41
C LEU A 161 46.26 -0.64 37.19
N LEU A 162 47.42 -0.86 36.58
CA LEU A 162 48.58 -1.52 37.21
C LEU A 162 49.43 -0.58 38.08
N GLY A 163 49.07 0.71 38.21
CA GLY A 163 49.82 1.70 38.98
C GLY A 163 51.19 2.06 38.37
N ALA A 164 51.40 1.76 37.09
CA ALA A 164 52.68 1.92 36.42
C ALA A 164 52.94 3.40 36.05
N PRO A 165 54.11 3.99 36.39
CA PRO A 165 54.40 5.41 36.12
C PRO A 165 54.42 5.74 34.63
N GLN A 166 54.64 4.75 33.75
CA GLN A 166 54.61 4.88 32.30
C GLN A 166 53.24 5.30 31.77
N ALA A 167 52.15 5.07 32.52
CA ALA A 167 50.81 5.53 32.14
C ALA A 167 50.75 7.05 31.91
N ARG A 168 51.48 7.83 32.72
CA ARG A 168 51.56 9.30 32.59
C ARG A 168 52.28 9.74 31.32
N ALA A 169 53.26 8.96 30.86
CA ALA A 169 53.98 9.25 29.62
C ALA A 169 53.10 9.01 28.39
N LEU A 170 52.23 7.98 28.43
CA LEU A 170 51.29 7.69 27.35
C LEU A 170 50.05 8.58 27.35
N ALA A 171 49.75 9.24 28.48
CA ALA A 171 48.60 10.15 28.59
C ALA A 171 48.63 11.30 27.57
N VAL A 172 49.80 11.68 27.02
CA VAL A 172 49.93 12.69 25.96
C VAL A 172 49.17 12.30 24.67
N PHE A 173 48.93 11.00 24.47
CA PHE A 173 48.15 10.48 23.34
C PHE A 173 46.69 10.20 23.70
N ALA A 174 46.29 10.42 24.95
CA ALA A 174 44.92 10.24 25.41
C ALA A 174 44.08 11.50 25.12
N PRO A 175 42.74 11.37 24.98
CA PRO A 175 41.86 12.51 24.69
C PRO A 175 41.81 13.58 25.80
N GLU A 176 42.08 13.20 27.05
CA GLU A 176 41.84 14.04 28.23
C GLU A 176 43.04 14.84 28.72
N ALA A 177 44.26 14.45 28.34
CA ALA A 177 45.44 15.22 28.71
C ALA A 177 45.44 16.52 27.88
N ARG A 178 45.77 17.65 28.52
CA ARG A 178 45.77 19.00 27.92
C ARG A 178 46.79 19.19 26.78
N GLN A 179 46.83 18.37 25.72
CA GLN A 179 47.66 18.56 24.53
C GLN A 179 47.08 17.93 23.25
N GLU A 180 47.54 18.50 22.15
CA GLU A 180 46.88 18.61 20.85
C GLU A 180 46.92 17.33 20.00
N ILE A 181 47.73 16.31 20.31
CA ILE A 181 48.13 15.27 19.35
C ILE A 181 46.97 14.38 18.88
N PHE A 182 46.15 13.85 19.79
CA PHE A 182 45.03 12.96 19.44
C PHE A 182 44.03 13.68 18.54
N TYR A 183 43.51 14.82 19.00
CA TYR A 183 42.55 15.61 18.24
C TYR A 183 43.19 16.26 17.00
N SER A 184 44.46 16.66 17.03
CA SER A 184 45.16 17.16 15.84
C SER A 184 45.31 16.09 14.77
N PHE A 185 45.59 14.83 15.15
CA PHE A 185 45.59 13.73 14.20
C PHE A 185 44.20 13.55 13.56
N VAL A 186 43.14 13.51 14.39
CA VAL A 186 41.77 13.31 13.92
C VAL A 186 41.30 14.48 13.06
N ASP A 187 41.47 15.71 13.54
CA ASP A 187 40.97 16.94 12.92
C ASP A 187 41.73 17.28 11.64
N LEU A 188 43.07 17.21 11.65
CA LEU A 188 43.89 17.54 10.47
C LEU A 188 43.59 16.60 9.31
N LEU A 189 43.57 15.28 9.57
CA LEU A 189 43.34 14.29 8.52
C LEU A 189 41.89 14.28 8.05
N THR A 190 40.93 14.56 8.94
CA THR A 190 39.52 14.72 8.57
C THR A 190 39.33 15.98 7.73
N ALA A 191 39.89 17.11 8.14
CA ALA A 191 39.83 18.37 7.39
C ALA A 191 40.46 18.23 6.00
N ALA A 192 41.61 17.56 5.89
CA ALA A 192 42.24 17.27 4.60
C ALA A 192 41.31 16.46 3.67
N ALA A 193 40.62 15.44 4.19
CA ALA A 193 39.61 14.70 3.44
C ALA A 193 38.45 15.59 2.95
N LEU A 194 37.94 16.47 3.82
CA LEU A 194 36.84 17.38 3.49
C LEU A 194 37.24 18.42 2.44
N LEU A 195 38.49 18.87 2.40
CA LEU A 195 39.00 19.82 1.39
C LEU A 195 39.17 19.18 0.00
N VAL A 196 39.45 17.87 -0.07
CA VAL A 196 39.59 17.14 -1.35
C VAL A 196 38.22 16.92 -2.02
N LEU A 197 37.15 16.86 -1.25
CA LEU A 197 35.80 16.59 -1.77
C LEU A 197 35.32 17.67 -2.78
N PRO A 198 35.37 19.00 -2.47
CA PRO A 198 35.14 20.11 -3.41
C PRO A 198 35.84 19.96 -4.74
N TRP A 199 37.15 19.70 -4.69
CA TRP A 199 37.99 19.56 -5.87
C TRP A 199 37.55 18.37 -6.74
N LYS A 200 37.27 17.22 -6.12
CA LYS A 200 36.85 16.00 -6.82
C LYS A 200 35.48 16.14 -7.48
N ALA A 201 34.52 16.83 -6.84
CA ALA A 201 33.20 17.03 -7.46
C ALA A 201 33.20 17.98 -8.65
N ARG A 202 34.18 18.89 -8.76
CA ARG A 202 34.32 19.75 -9.95
C ARG A 202 34.63 18.92 -11.20
N GLN A 203 35.28 17.76 -11.02
CA GLN A 203 35.68 16.85 -12.10
C GLN A 203 34.60 15.82 -12.47
N ALA A 204 33.51 15.71 -11.68
CA ALA A 204 32.43 14.77 -11.94
C ALA A 204 31.57 15.19 -13.14
N GLN A 205 31.04 14.21 -13.88
CA GLN A 205 30.12 14.42 -15.01
C GLN A 205 28.77 13.73 -14.77
N GLY A 206 27.73 14.17 -15.48
CA GLY A 206 26.40 13.55 -15.42
C GLY A 206 25.72 13.61 -14.04
N PRO A 207 24.91 12.60 -13.67
CA PRO A 207 24.11 12.60 -12.43
C PRO A 207 24.96 12.60 -11.15
N GLU A 208 26.22 12.14 -11.20
CA GLU A 208 27.15 12.16 -10.06
C GLU A 208 27.57 13.57 -9.65
N LYS A 209 27.72 14.49 -10.62
CA LYS A 209 28.06 15.90 -10.35
C LYS A 209 27.00 16.57 -9.48
N ARG A 210 25.72 16.26 -9.76
CA ARG A 210 24.58 16.76 -8.97
C ARG A 210 24.62 16.19 -7.55
N ARG A 211 24.85 14.88 -7.40
CA ARG A 211 24.94 14.20 -6.09
C ARG A 211 26.06 14.78 -5.22
N ALA A 212 27.24 14.97 -5.81
CA ALA A 212 28.39 15.53 -5.10
C ALA A 212 28.21 16.99 -4.71
N ARG A 213 27.56 17.81 -5.55
CA ARG A 213 27.24 19.22 -5.25
C ARG A 213 26.26 19.35 -4.09
N VAL A 214 25.22 18.52 -4.03
CA VAL A 214 24.26 18.51 -2.91
C VAL A 214 24.96 18.16 -1.61
N PHE A 215 25.80 17.12 -1.61
CA PHE A 215 26.56 16.73 -0.43
C PHE A 215 27.53 17.82 0.04
N GLN A 216 28.17 18.53 -0.90
CA GLN A 216 29.03 19.68 -0.58
C GLN A 216 28.29 20.87 -0.01
N GLN A 217 27.11 21.19 -0.54
CA GLN A 217 26.26 22.26 -0.01
C GLN A 217 25.84 21.94 1.42
N LEU A 218 25.49 20.67 1.71
CA LEU A 218 25.19 20.21 3.06
C LEU A 218 26.40 20.32 3.99
N LEU A 219 27.58 19.93 3.53
CA LEU A 219 28.82 20.02 4.30
C LEU A 219 29.24 21.48 4.56
N ALA A 220 29.13 22.35 3.55
CA ALA A 220 29.49 23.76 3.63
C ALA A 220 28.54 24.58 4.52
N LEU A 221 27.23 24.31 4.45
CA LEU A 221 26.23 24.91 5.33
C LEU A 221 26.51 24.60 6.81
N MET A 222 27.17 23.47 7.06
CA MET A 222 27.34 22.89 8.38
C MET A 222 28.66 23.18 9.06
N PHE A 223 29.76 22.91 8.37
CA PHE A 223 31.09 23.18 8.88
C PHE A 223 31.50 24.62 8.58
N GLY A 224 30.84 25.31 7.64
CA GLY A 224 31.13 26.70 7.28
C GLY A 224 31.06 27.68 8.46
N PRO A 225 29.96 27.70 9.25
CA PRO A 225 29.87 28.58 10.43
C PRO A 225 30.90 28.25 11.51
N GLY A 226 31.11 26.96 11.81
CA GLY A 226 32.09 26.53 12.81
C GLY A 226 33.55 26.75 12.39
N PHE A 227 33.87 26.49 11.12
CA PHE A 227 35.18 26.74 10.52
C PHE A 227 35.45 28.25 10.40
N GLY A 228 34.47 29.04 9.98
CA GLY A 228 34.55 30.49 9.95
C GLY A 228 34.81 31.06 11.34
N PHE A 229 34.11 30.55 12.35
CA PHE A 229 34.37 30.90 13.75
C PHE A 229 35.79 30.51 14.20
N LEU A 230 36.23 29.28 13.92
CA LEU A 230 37.59 28.81 14.24
C LEU A 230 38.67 29.70 13.59
N VAL A 231 38.49 30.07 12.33
CA VAL A 231 39.42 30.95 11.60
C VAL A 231 39.44 32.35 12.22
N ILE A 232 38.29 32.95 12.51
CA ILE A 232 38.22 34.28 13.16
C ILE A 232 38.87 34.22 14.56
N TYR A 233 38.64 33.14 15.30
CA TYR A 233 39.24 32.92 16.62
C TYR A 233 40.77 32.78 16.55
N LEU A 234 41.28 32.00 15.59
CA LEU A 234 42.72 31.82 15.33
C LEU A 234 43.41 33.07 14.80
N LEU A 235 42.69 33.96 14.09
CA LEU A 235 43.19 35.25 13.60
C LEU A 235 43.31 36.32 14.71
N GLY A 236 43.26 35.94 15.99
CA GLY A 236 43.55 36.83 17.12
C GLY A 236 42.33 37.56 17.68
N ALA A 237 41.11 37.19 17.30
CA ALA A 237 39.88 37.78 17.85
C ALA A 237 39.51 37.26 19.26
N LYS A 238 40.32 36.39 19.85
CA LYS A 238 40.10 35.85 21.20
C LYS A 238 39.77 36.94 22.26
N PRO A 239 40.51 38.06 22.37
CA PRO A 239 40.20 39.11 23.33
C PRO A 239 38.86 39.81 23.06
N PHE A 240 38.45 39.93 21.80
CA PHE A 240 37.18 40.54 21.38
C PHE A 240 35.97 39.70 21.83
N PHE A 241 36.11 38.38 21.79
CA PHE A 241 35.08 37.45 22.22
C PHE A 241 35.08 37.18 23.72
N ASP A 242 36.24 37.14 24.35
CA ASP A 242 36.38 37.04 25.81
C ASP A 242 35.71 38.25 26.50
N ALA A 243 35.76 39.43 25.88
CA ALA A 243 35.04 40.63 26.32
C ALA A 243 33.52 40.59 26.11
N ARG A 244 33.00 39.65 25.30
CA ARG A 244 31.57 39.52 24.95
C ARG A 244 31.10 38.07 25.08
N PRO A 245 31.02 37.52 26.30
CA PRO A 245 30.68 36.11 26.52
C PRO A 245 29.27 35.74 26.03
N HIS A 246 28.34 36.71 26.04
CA HIS A 246 26.99 36.53 25.47
C HIS A 246 27.03 36.34 23.94
N LEU A 247 27.91 37.05 23.23
CA LEU A 247 28.09 36.90 21.79
C LEU A 247 28.71 35.53 21.47
N LEU A 248 29.69 35.09 22.27
CA LEU A 248 30.29 33.77 22.14
C LEU A 248 29.25 32.64 22.33
N TYR A 249 28.33 32.79 23.28
CA TYR A 249 27.21 31.87 23.54
C TYR A 249 26.26 31.78 22.33
N TRP A 250 25.87 32.91 21.75
CA TRP A 250 25.00 32.92 20.56
C TRP A 250 25.68 32.37 19.32
N ILE A 251 26.99 32.63 19.14
CA ILE A 251 27.77 32.07 18.04
C ILE A 251 27.93 30.56 18.18
N SER A 252 28.17 30.05 19.39
CA SER A 252 28.27 28.61 19.63
C SER A 252 26.93 27.90 19.42
N ILE A 253 25.78 28.52 19.77
CA ILE A 253 24.45 28.02 19.39
C ILE A 253 24.24 28.04 17.87
N ALA A 254 24.63 29.13 17.21
CA ALA A 254 24.54 29.26 15.75
C ALA A 254 25.45 28.29 14.99
N GLY A 255 26.55 27.81 15.62
CA GLY A 255 27.40 26.73 15.12
C GLY A 255 26.87 25.33 15.44
N LEU A 256 26.24 25.13 16.61
CA LEU A 256 25.67 23.84 17.04
C LEU A 256 24.40 23.45 16.26
N ALA A 257 23.54 24.42 15.93
CA ALA A 257 22.28 24.15 15.24
C ALA A 257 22.49 23.53 13.84
N PRO A 258 23.42 24.03 12.99
CA PRO A 258 23.86 23.32 11.80
C PRO A 258 24.49 21.96 12.10
N ALA A 259 25.26 21.81 13.20
CA ALA A 259 25.90 20.55 13.60
C ALA A 259 24.90 19.38 13.79
N LEU A 260 23.68 19.66 14.28
CA LEU A 260 22.59 18.69 14.40
C LEU A 260 21.86 18.42 13.08
N ALA A 261 22.05 19.26 12.07
CA ALA A 261 21.41 19.10 10.77
C ALA A 261 22.09 17.98 9.94
N LEU A 262 23.37 17.63 10.14
CA LEU A 262 24.06 16.62 9.29
C LEU A 262 23.45 15.25 9.41
N PRO A 263 23.29 14.71 10.63
CA PRO A 263 22.83 13.35 10.77
C PRO A 263 21.36 13.23 10.37
N VAL A 264 20.63 14.35 10.24
CA VAL A 264 19.25 14.36 9.73
C VAL A 264 19.24 14.56 8.20
N ALA A 265 20.02 15.52 7.69
CA ALA A 265 20.08 15.90 6.29
C ALA A 265 20.83 14.89 5.43
N VAL A 266 21.79 14.14 5.98
CA VAL A 266 22.55 13.13 5.24
C VAL A 266 21.71 11.89 4.95
N PRO A 267 21.01 11.25 5.92
CA PRO A 267 19.99 10.26 5.63
C PRO A 267 18.93 10.78 4.69
N TYR A 268 18.46 12.02 4.86
CA TYR A 268 17.52 12.63 3.92
C TYR A 268 18.11 12.73 2.50
N ALA A 269 19.34 13.21 2.31
CA ALA A 269 19.98 13.32 1.00
C ALA A 269 20.29 11.96 0.38
N VAL A 270 20.68 10.98 1.19
CA VAL A 270 20.90 9.59 0.78
C VAL A 270 19.57 8.94 0.37
N LEU A 271 18.50 9.13 1.15
CA LEU A 271 17.18 8.60 0.88
C LEU A 271 16.55 9.27 -0.35
N VAL A 272 16.55 10.61 -0.42
CA VAL A 272 15.80 11.43 -1.40
C VAL A 272 16.59 11.72 -2.68
N HIS A 273 17.87 12.08 -2.59
CA HIS A 273 18.67 12.50 -3.76
C HIS A 273 19.55 11.39 -4.35
N ARG A 274 19.42 10.14 -3.87
CA ARG A 274 20.19 8.98 -4.35
C ARG A 274 21.69 9.22 -4.32
N VAL A 275 22.19 9.94 -3.31
CA VAL A 275 23.63 10.20 -3.20
C VAL A 275 24.39 8.88 -3.03
N LEU A 276 23.80 7.87 -2.36
CA LEU A 276 24.33 6.52 -2.13
C LEU A 276 23.29 5.44 -2.49
N ASP A 277 23.75 4.25 -2.92
CA ASP A 277 22.92 3.14 -3.39
C ASP A 277 22.54 2.21 -2.23
N VAL A 278 21.57 2.66 -1.43
CA VAL A 278 21.11 1.97 -0.21
C VAL A 278 19.83 1.17 -0.53
N ARG A 279 19.89 -0.17 -0.47
CA ARG A 279 18.74 -1.08 -0.67
C ARG A 279 17.87 -1.16 0.59
N LEU A 280 17.14 -0.08 0.90
CA LEU A 280 16.12 -0.11 1.97
C LEU A 280 14.79 -0.61 1.41
N ILE A 281 14.36 -1.81 1.84
CA ILE A 281 13.07 -2.44 1.53
C ILE A 281 11.85 -1.61 2.01
N ALA A 282 12.06 -0.46 2.66
CA ALA A 282 11.01 0.48 3.04
C ALA A 282 11.34 1.94 2.71
N ARG A 283 11.90 2.24 1.51
CA ARG A 283 12.39 3.59 1.16
C ARG A 283 11.34 4.70 1.22
N ARG A 284 10.14 4.52 0.61
CA ARG A 284 9.07 5.54 0.60
C ARG A 284 8.32 5.60 1.93
N ALA A 285 8.09 4.45 2.57
CA ALA A 285 7.48 4.40 3.90
C ALA A 285 8.38 5.07 4.95
N LEU A 286 9.69 4.85 4.91
CA LEU A 286 10.64 5.49 5.81
C LEU A 286 10.81 6.99 5.51
N GLN A 287 10.82 7.42 4.25
CA GLN A 287 10.80 8.85 3.88
C GLN A 287 9.53 9.55 4.34
N TYR A 288 8.39 8.90 4.17
CA TYR A 288 7.11 9.40 4.62
C TYR A 288 7.06 9.49 6.14
N VAL A 289 7.44 8.41 6.83
CA VAL A 289 7.50 8.36 8.29
C VAL A 289 8.51 9.38 8.82
N LEU A 290 9.69 9.54 8.22
CA LEU A 290 10.68 10.55 8.63
C LEU A 290 10.20 11.98 8.36
N ALA A 291 9.61 12.27 7.19
CA ALA A 291 9.09 13.60 6.87
C ALA A 291 7.91 13.97 7.80
N ARG A 292 6.98 13.04 8.01
CA ARG A 292 5.85 13.19 8.93
C ARG A 292 6.31 13.32 10.38
N SER A 293 7.29 12.50 10.80
CA SER A 293 7.87 12.55 12.15
C SER A 293 8.69 13.82 12.37
N ALA A 294 9.36 14.35 11.34
CA ALA A 294 10.10 15.62 11.44
C ALA A 294 9.16 16.81 11.64
N VAL A 295 8.04 16.87 10.92
CA VAL A 295 7.00 17.89 11.17
C VAL A 295 6.42 17.74 12.57
N THR A 296 6.20 16.50 13.02
CA THR A 296 5.70 16.21 14.37
C THR A 296 6.72 16.59 15.45
N ALA A 297 8.00 16.34 15.23
CA ALA A 297 9.09 16.71 16.12
C ALA A 297 9.33 18.23 16.17
N LEU A 298 9.20 18.93 15.03
CA LEU A 298 9.28 20.39 14.94
C LEU A 298 8.20 21.08 15.81
N VAL A 299 7.06 20.41 16.01
CA VAL A 299 6.00 20.83 16.93
C VAL A 299 6.28 20.38 18.36
N ALA A 300 6.56 19.08 18.56
CA ALA A 300 6.63 18.49 19.89
C ALA A 300 7.86 18.94 20.69
N VAL A 301 9.03 19.07 20.06
CA VAL A 301 10.29 19.36 20.75
C VAL A 301 10.28 20.76 21.38
N PRO A 302 9.93 21.86 20.66
CA PRO A 302 9.87 23.19 21.28
C PRO A 302 8.81 23.26 22.39
N THR A 303 7.66 22.61 22.21
CA THR A 303 6.58 22.62 23.22
C THR A 303 6.97 21.85 24.48
N VAL A 304 7.54 20.66 24.34
CA VAL A 304 8.04 19.87 25.48
C VAL A 304 9.22 20.57 26.15
N ALA A 305 10.14 21.15 25.39
CA ALA A 305 11.26 21.91 25.94
C ALA A 305 10.78 23.14 26.73
N LEU A 306 9.78 23.87 26.22
CA LEU A 306 9.17 25.00 26.92
C LEU A 306 8.44 24.54 28.19
N ALA A 307 7.70 23.44 28.14
CA ALA A 307 7.02 22.87 29.30
C ALA A 307 7.99 22.40 30.39
N LEU A 308 9.07 21.71 30.00
CA LEU A 308 10.14 21.29 30.91
C LEU A 308 10.88 22.50 31.48
N TYR A 309 11.12 23.54 30.68
CA TYR A 309 11.75 24.77 31.14
C TYR A 309 10.90 25.49 32.19
N VAL A 310 9.59 25.62 31.95
CA VAL A 310 8.64 26.21 32.91
C VAL A 310 8.55 25.35 34.17
N ALA A 311 8.48 24.03 34.04
CA ALA A 311 8.44 23.11 35.18
C ALA A 311 9.72 23.19 36.04
N ALA A 312 10.89 23.30 35.40
CA ALA A 312 12.18 23.44 36.08
C ALA A 312 12.35 24.78 36.81
N HIS A 313 11.61 25.82 36.39
CA HIS A 313 11.67 27.17 36.95
C HIS A 313 10.37 27.58 37.66
N ARG A 314 9.58 26.60 38.12
CA ARG A 314 8.24 26.81 38.74
C ARG A 314 8.22 27.75 39.94
N GLU A 315 9.37 27.97 40.58
CA GLU A 315 9.52 28.80 41.80
C GLU A 315 10.05 30.21 41.48
N THR A 316 10.26 30.52 40.19
CA THR A 316 10.63 31.87 39.75
C THR A 316 9.41 32.64 39.26
N SER A 317 9.39 33.96 39.49
CA SER A 317 8.30 34.80 38.98
C SER A 317 8.30 34.85 37.45
N VAL A 318 7.12 34.96 36.85
CA VAL A 318 6.97 35.07 35.39
C VAL A 318 7.76 36.26 34.84
N ALA A 319 7.78 37.39 35.54
CA ALA A 319 8.56 38.57 35.16
C ALA A 319 10.07 38.28 35.08
N THR A 320 10.60 37.51 36.04
CA THR A 320 12.01 37.09 36.04
C THR A 320 12.32 36.03 34.97
N LEU A 321 11.33 35.19 34.63
CA LEU A 321 11.47 34.16 33.59
C LEU A 321 11.63 34.78 32.19
N PHE A 322 10.96 35.92 31.97
CA PHE A 322 11.01 36.71 30.73
C PHE A 322 11.96 37.92 30.80
N SER A 323 12.84 37.96 31.80
CA SER A 323 13.91 38.96 31.89
C SER A 323 15.27 38.27 31.84
N GLY A 324 16.09 38.59 30.85
CA GLY A 324 17.46 38.07 30.74
C GLY A 324 17.88 37.67 29.32
N PRO A 325 19.12 37.20 29.14
CA PRO A 325 19.69 36.90 27.83
C PRO A 325 19.04 35.73 27.09
N ARG A 326 18.14 34.96 27.75
CA ARG A 326 17.47 33.77 27.20
C ARG A 326 16.11 34.08 26.54
N VAL A 327 15.59 35.29 26.73
CA VAL A 327 14.28 35.73 26.21
C VAL A 327 14.15 35.58 24.70
N PRO A 328 15.15 35.94 23.87
CA PRO A 328 15.05 35.76 22.42
C PRO A 328 14.90 34.29 22.02
N LEU A 329 15.49 33.37 22.80
CA LEU A 329 15.45 31.93 22.54
C LEU A 329 14.08 31.33 22.88
N LEU A 330 13.47 31.80 23.97
CA LEU A 330 12.10 31.43 24.37
C LEU A 330 11.07 31.98 23.37
N ILE A 331 11.22 33.24 22.95
CA ILE A 331 10.37 33.86 21.92
C ILE A 331 10.52 33.09 20.61
N ALA A 332 11.74 32.77 20.18
CA ALA A 332 11.98 31.98 18.98
C ALA A 332 11.35 30.58 19.07
N ALA A 333 11.48 29.88 20.20
CA ALA A 333 10.88 28.56 20.41
C ALA A 333 9.34 28.61 20.37
N VAL A 334 8.73 29.64 20.96
CA VAL A 334 7.28 29.87 20.91
C VAL A 334 6.82 30.20 19.50
N LEU A 335 7.54 31.08 18.77
CA LEU A 335 7.20 31.45 17.39
C LEU A 335 7.35 30.26 16.44
N VAL A 336 8.42 29.48 16.55
CA VAL A 336 8.64 28.26 15.74
C VAL A 336 7.59 27.21 16.07
N GLY A 337 7.28 26.99 17.35
CA GLY A 337 6.22 26.07 17.78
C GLY A 337 4.83 26.50 17.28
N ALA A 338 4.50 27.78 17.38
CA ALA A 338 3.24 28.34 16.89
C ALA A 338 3.13 28.27 15.36
N ALA A 339 4.18 28.59 14.63
CA ALA A 339 4.24 28.44 13.18
C ALA A 339 4.10 26.96 12.78
N ALA A 340 4.84 26.06 13.42
CA ALA A 340 4.75 24.62 13.15
C ALA A 340 3.34 24.08 13.43
N LEU A 341 2.67 24.51 14.50
CA LEU A 341 1.28 24.15 14.81
C LEU A 341 0.29 24.71 13.78
N ARG A 342 0.45 25.97 13.39
CA ARG A 342 -0.40 26.67 12.39
C ARG A 342 -0.34 26.01 11.02
N TYR A 343 0.87 25.60 10.61
CA TYR A 343 1.13 25.06 9.28
C TYR A 343 1.20 23.53 9.24
N ARG A 344 0.96 22.81 10.36
CA ARG A 344 1.08 21.34 10.42
C ARG A 344 0.25 20.61 9.37
N LYS A 345 -1.04 20.96 9.23
CA LYS A 345 -1.97 20.33 8.28
C LYS A 345 -1.52 20.58 6.84
N PRO A 346 -1.34 21.84 6.38
CA PRO A 346 -0.90 22.09 5.01
C PRO A 346 0.49 21.51 4.70
N LEU A 347 1.42 21.44 5.67
CA LEU A 347 2.71 20.76 5.46
C LEU A 347 2.54 19.25 5.28
N LEU A 348 1.74 18.60 6.14
CA LEU A 348 1.46 17.17 6.03
C LEU A 348 0.74 16.86 4.73
N ASP A 349 -0.26 17.65 4.35
CA ASP A 349 -0.99 17.49 3.09
C ASP A 349 -0.10 17.75 1.86
N ALA A 350 0.88 18.65 1.96
CA ALA A 350 1.87 18.88 0.91
C ALA A 350 2.86 17.72 0.81
N ILE A 351 3.25 17.11 1.94
CA ILE A 351 4.05 15.89 1.99
C ILE A 351 3.26 14.73 1.38
N ASP A 352 2.03 14.48 1.81
CA ASP A 352 1.16 13.43 1.27
C ASP A 352 0.97 13.60 -0.25
N ARG A 353 0.68 14.81 -0.72
CA ARG A 353 0.58 15.13 -2.16
C ARG A 353 1.90 14.90 -2.90
N ARG A 354 3.05 15.17 -2.29
CA ARG A 354 4.36 14.98 -2.93
C ARG A 354 4.77 13.52 -3.03
N TYR A 355 4.36 12.66 -2.09
CA TYR A 355 4.80 11.26 -2.04
C TYR A 355 3.80 10.27 -2.67
N PHE A 356 2.50 10.58 -2.71
CA PHE A 356 1.46 9.63 -3.16
C PHE A 356 0.77 9.99 -4.48
N ARG A 357 0.91 11.22 -5.00
CA ARG A 357 0.23 11.66 -6.23
C ARG A 357 0.65 10.85 -7.48
N GLU A 358 1.94 10.60 -7.67
CA GLU A 358 2.43 9.80 -8.81
C GLU A 358 1.88 8.37 -8.84
N GLN A 359 1.59 7.75 -7.69
CA GLN A 359 1.11 6.35 -7.65
C GLN A 359 -0.40 6.24 -7.91
N TYR A 360 -1.18 7.22 -7.46
CA TYR A 360 -2.60 7.28 -7.74
C TYR A 360 -2.84 7.59 -9.22
N ASP A 361 -2.14 8.59 -9.75
CA ASP A 361 -2.23 8.99 -11.15
C ASP A 361 -1.73 7.86 -12.08
N ALA A 362 -0.63 7.18 -11.75
CA ALA A 362 -0.14 6.06 -12.55
C ALA A 362 -1.14 4.89 -12.62
N ARG A 363 -1.79 4.53 -11.50
CA ARG A 363 -2.79 3.45 -11.48
C ARG A 363 -4.03 3.84 -12.28
N HIS A 364 -4.46 5.09 -12.16
CA HIS A 364 -5.59 5.61 -12.92
C HIS A 364 -5.30 5.64 -14.43
N ILE A 365 -4.14 6.17 -14.84
CA ILE A 365 -3.72 6.21 -16.25
C ILE A 365 -3.54 4.80 -16.82
N LEU A 366 -2.88 3.87 -16.11
CA LEU A 366 -2.72 2.49 -16.56
C LEU A 366 -4.06 1.73 -16.60
N GLY A 367 -4.99 2.04 -15.70
CA GLY A 367 -6.35 1.50 -15.73
C GLY A 367 -7.13 1.98 -16.96
N LEU A 368 -7.14 3.29 -17.22
CA LEU A 368 -7.78 3.89 -18.41
C LEU A 368 -7.14 3.40 -19.72
N LEU A 369 -5.83 3.11 -19.71
CA LEU A 369 -5.14 2.57 -20.88
C LEU A 369 -5.72 1.20 -21.29
N VAL A 370 -6.07 0.34 -20.34
CA VAL A 370 -6.70 -0.97 -20.63
C VAL A 370 -8.01 -0.78 -21.39
N GLU A 371 -8.81 0.23 -21.04
CA GLU A 371 -10.06 0.55 -21.73
C GLU A 371 -9.80 1.12 -23.13
N ARG A 372 -8.85 2.04 -23.28
CA ARG A 372 -8.54 2.66 -24.58
C ARG A 372 -7.96 1.67 -25.59
N ILE A 373 -7.14 0.71 -25.15
CA ILE A 373 -6.56 -0.32 -26.04
C ILE A 373 -7.65 -1.08 -26.81
N ARG A 374 -8.84 -1.30 -26.22
CA ARG A 374 -9.95 -2.01 -26.88
C ARG A 374 -10.54 -1.29 -28.10
N SER A 375 -10.28 0.01 -28.24
CA SER A 375 -10.75 0.82 -29.36
C SER A 375 -9.80 0.83 -30.56
N ILE A 376 -8.57 0.32 -30.38
CA ILE A 376 -7.53 0.31 -31.41
C ILE A 376 -7.63 -0.96 -32.25
N ARG A 377 -7.36 -0.84 -33.55
CA ARG A 377 -7.40 -1.96 -34.51
C ARG A 377 -6.08 -2.23 -35.22
N ASP A 378 -5.05 -1.41 -35.00
CA ASP A 378 -3.75 -1.50 -35.66
C ASP A 378 -2.56 -1.46 -34.68
N SER A 379 -1.54 -2.28 -34.95
CA SER A 379 -0.33 -2.42 -34.13
C SER A 379 0.48 -1.12 -33.99
N ALA A 380 0.45 -0.24 -35.00
CA ALA A 380 1.16 1.04 -34.98
C ALA A 380 0.54 2.03 -33.98
N SER A 381 -0.77 2.24 -34.04
CA SER A 381 -1.51 3.08 -33.09
C SER A 381 -1.49 2.47 -31.69
N LEU A 382 -1.51 1.14 -31.58
CA LEU A 382 -1.34 0.44 -30.31
C LEU A 382 0.02 0.74 -29.68
N ALA A 383 1.10 0.62 -30.46
CA ALA A 383 2.45 0.94 -30.01
C ALA A 383 2.59 2.39 -29.54
N ASP A 384 1.93 3.33 -30.23
CA ASP A 384 1.93 4.74 -29.86
C ASP A 384 1.14 5.03 -28.60
N LEU A 385 -0.08 4.52 -28.47
CA LEU A 385 -0.91 4.70 -27.28
C LEU A 385 -0.23 4.08 -26.05
N VAL A 386 0.14 2.80 -26.14
CA VAL A 386 0.74 2.04 -25.03
C VAL A 386 2.02 2.70 -24.56
N SER A 387 2.90 3.09 -25.48
CA SER A 387 4.16 3.70 -25.07
C SER A 387 4.00 5.10 -24.52
N ARG A 388 3.08 5.90 -25.06
CA ARG A 388 2.84 7.27 -24.59
C ARG A 388 2.23 7.25 -23.18
N GLU A 389 1.17 6.49 -22.99
CA GLU A 389 0.44 6.44 -21.71
C GLU A 389 1.26 5.74 -20.62
N ILE A 390 2.03 4.69 -20.96
CA ILE A 390 2.93 4.06 -20.00
C ILE A 390 4.11 4.98 -19.63
N ASP A 391 4.67 5.73 -20.58
CA ASP A 391 5.71 6.74 -20.25
C ASP A 391 5.13 7.90 -19.42
N LEU A 392 3.89 8.32 -19.67
CA LEU A 392 3.20 9.31 -18.84
C LEU A 392 2.94 8.80 -17.42
N ALA A 393 2.51 7.54 -17.28
CA ALA A 393 2.19 6.93 -15.99
C ALA A 393 3.43 6.57 -15.16
N LEU A 394 4.45 6.00 -15.80
CA LEU A 394 5.61 5.42 -15.10
C LEU A 394 6.89 6.24 -15.24
N HIS A 395 6.88 7.30 -16.05
CA HIS A 395 8.01 8.19 -16.34
C HIS A 395 9.28 7.41 -16.64
N LEU A 396 9.34 6.74 -17.78
CA LEU A 396 10.41 5.80 -18.11
C LEU A 396 11.51 6.49 -18.92
N GLU A 397 12.73 5.98 -18.83
CA GLU A 397 13.84 6.42 -19.69
C GLU A 397 13.62 5.94 -21.13
N ARG A 398 13.04 4.75 -21.28
CA ARG A 398 12.74 4.14 -22.57
C ARG A 398 11.54 3.22 -22.49
N THR A 399 10.76 3.16 -23.57
CA THR A 399 9.63 2.25 -23.74
C THR A 399 9.52 1.84 -25.20
N ALA A 400 9.25 0.56 -25.47
CA ALA A 400 8.91 0.12 -26.81
C ALA A 400 7.94 -1.06 -26.78
N LEU A 401 7.08 -1.13 -27.78
CA LEU A 401 6.25 -2.29 -28.08
C LEU A 401 6.82 -2.95 -29.34
N LEU A 402 7.24 -4.20 -29.23
CA LEU A 402 7.64 -5.04 -30.35
C LEU A 402 6.45 -5.93 -30.69
N ALA A 403 5.96 -5.88 -31.92
CA ALA A 403 4.86 -6.72 -32.41
C ALA A 403 5.38 -7.71 -33.44
N LEU A 404 4.79 -8.91 -33.49
CA LEU A 404 5.14 -9.93 -34.47
C LEU A 404 4.63 -9.49 -35.85
N ASP A 405 5.53 -9.39 -36.81
CA ASP A 405 5.15 -9.27 -38.21
C ASP A 405 4.81 -10.66 -38.76
N PRO A 406 3.54 -10.93 -39.13
CA PRO A 406 3.11 -12.25 -39.57
C PRO A 406 3.81 -12.72 -40.87
N ARG A 407 4.35 -11.78 -41.67
CA ARG A 407 4.99 -12.12 -42.95
C ARG A 407 6.43 -12.56 -42.79
N SER A 408 7.16 -11.93 -41.88
CA SER A 408 8.57 -12.24 -41.63
C SER A 408 8.81 -13.14 -40.43
N GLY A 409 7.80 -13.26 -39.55
CA GLY A 409 7.94 -13.90 -38.24
C GLY A 409 8.81 -13.10 -37.27
N ILE A 410 9.26 -11.89 -37.62
CA ILE A 410 10.20 -11.13 -36.79
C ILE A 410 9.40 -10.19 -35.87
N LEU A 411 9.86 -10.02 -34.62
CA LEU A 411 9.35 -8.99 -33.73
C LEU A 411 9.95 -7.63 -34.11
N ILE A 412 9.09 -6.72 -34.58
CA ILE A 412 9.47 -5.41 -35.08
C ILE A 412 8.79 -4.34 -34.21
N ASP A 413 9.50 -3.25 -33.93
CA ASP A 413 8.88 -2.06 -33.36
C ASP A 413 8.17 -1.33 -34.51
N PRO A 414 6.83 -1.16 -34.48
CA PRO A 414 6.08 -0.48 -35.54
C PRO A 414 6.59 0.95 -35.81
N ARG A 415 7.30 1.56 -34.84
CA ARG A 415 7.88 2.91 -34.96
C ARG A 415 9.34 2.90 -35.38
N ASN A 416 9.90 1.73 -35.65
CA ASN A 416 11.26 1.51 -36.11
C ASN A 416 12.35 2.13 -35.21
N ARG A 417 12.10 2.25 -33.89
CA ARG A 417 13.05 2.85 -32.92
C ARG A 417 13.97 1.81 -32.27
N MET A 418 13.65 0.53 -32.44
CA MET A 418 14.36 -0.59 -31.82
C MET A 418 14.86 -1.59 -32.87
N ARG A 419 15.97 -2.26 -32.54
CA ARG A 419 16.46 -3.40 -33.34
C ARG A 419 15.48 -4.55 -33.27
N ARG A 420 15.21 -5.13 -34.43
CA ARG A 420 14.33 -6.30 -34.60
C ARG A 420 14.82 -7.48 -33.74
N LEU A 421 13.89 -8.22 -33.16
CA LEU A 421 14.16 -9.44 -32.40
C LEU A 421 13.61 -10.63 -33.19
N ASP A 422 14.46 -11.64 -33.41
CA ASP A 422 14.06 -12.85 -34.12
C ASP A 422 13.20 -13.73 -33.21
N TRP A 423 12.05 -14.21 -33.70
CA TRP A 423 11.15 -15.10 -32.96
C TRP A 423 11.81 -16.44 -32.59
N SER A 424 12.82 -16.87 -33.35
CA SER A 424 13.59 -18.08 -33.11
C SER A 424 14.72 -17.91 -32.07
N SER A 425 14.92 -16.70 -31.55
CA SER A 425 15.97 -16.42 -30.55
C SER A 425 15.71 -17.14 -29.22
N SER A 426 16.77 -17.48 -28.50
CA SER A 426 16.67 -18.10 -27.18
C SER A 426 15.98 -17.16 -26.17
N LEU A 427 16.15 -15.85 -26.34
CA LEU A 427 15.41 -14.84 -25.59
C LEU A 427 13.90 -14.89 -25.87
N ALA A 428 13.49 -14.95 -27.13
CA ALA A 428 12.07 -15.05 -27.49
C ALA A 428 11.43 -16.33 -26.93
N LEU A 429 12.11 -17.48 -27.03
CA LEU A 429 11.67 -18.74 -26.43
C LEU A 429 11.55 -18.68 -24.90
N THR A 430 12.46 -17.97 -24.24
CA THR A 430 12.39 -17.75 -22.79
C THR A 430 11.18 -16.89 -22.42
N LEU A 431 10.86 -15.88 -23.24
CA LEU A 431 9.70 -15.02 -23.05
C LEU A 431 8.38 -15.75 -23.32
N SER A 432 8.32 -16.62 -24.31
CA SER A 432 7.12 -17.45 -24.59
C SER A 432 6.76 -18.37 -23.42
N ASN A 433 7.75 -18.84 -22.67
CA ASN A 433 7.55 -19.73 -21.51
C ASN A 433 7.45 -18.97 -20.18
N ALA A 434 7.53 -17.63 -20.19
CA ALA A 434 7.51 -16.84 -18.98
C ALA A 434 6.07 -16.61 -18.50
N SER A 435 5.74 -17.09 -17.30
CA SER A 435 4.45 -16.85 -16.64
C SER A 435 4.31 -15.47 -16.00
N ALA A 436 5.36 -14.64 -16.07
CA ALA A 436 5.41 -13.31 -15.49
C ALA A 436 6.40 -12.39 -16.25
N PRO A 437 6.28 -11.06 -16.11
CA PRO A 437 7.27 -10.12 -16.63
C PRO A 437 8.71 -10.48 -16.24
N LEU A 438 9.60 -10.52 -17.22
CA LEU A 438 11.00 -10.92 -17.07
C LEU A 438 11.87 -9.70 -16.71
N GLU A 439 12.55 -9.76 -15.57
CA GLU A 439 13.43 -8.70 -15.11
C GLU A 439 14.83 -8.85 -15.74
N VAL A 440 15.32 -7.77 -16.35
CA VAL A 440 16.61 -7.73 -17.03
C VAL A 440 17.66 -7.18 -16.08
N ASP A 441 18.50 -8.06 -15.55
CA ASP A 441 19.68 -7.71 -14.77
C ASP A 441 20.89 -8.45 -15.34
N LEU A 442 21.75 -7.72 -16.06
CA LEU A 442 22.98 -8.27 -16.66
C LEU A 442 24.21 -8.03 -15.77
N GLU A 443 24.08 -7.26 -14.69
CA GLU A 443 25.18 -6.94 -13.77
C GLU A 443 25.29 -7.98 -12.64
N SER A 444 24.18 -8.63 -12.29
CA SER A 444 24.14 -9.67 -11.27
C SER A 444 24.81 -10.97 -11.75
N PRO A 445 25.81 -11.50 -11.01
CA PRO A 445 26.51 -12.75 -11.36
C PRO A 445 25.63 -14.00 -11.44
N HIS A 446 24.42 -13.94 -10.86
CA HIS A 446 23.48 -15.07 -10.76
C HIS A 446 22.29 -14.96 -11.73
N SER A 447 22.32 -13.98 -12.64
CA SER A 447 21.21 -13.78 -13.56
C SER A 447 21.05 -14.95 -14.53
N PRO A 448 19.85 -15.53 -14.68
CA PRO A 448 19.60 -16.60 -15.66
C PRO A 448 19.84 -16.12 -17.10
N LEU A 449 19.76 -14.80 -17.34
CA LEU A 449 20.00 -14.17 -18.64
C LEU A 449 21.48 -14.22 -19.07
N LEU A 450 22.42 -14.47 -18.14
CA LEU A 450 23.83 -14.67 -18.49
C LEU A 450 24.06 -15.98 -19.28
N LYS A 451 23.11 -16.92 -19.24
CA LYS A 451 23.15 -18.17 -20.02
C LYS A 451 22.68 -18.00 -21.47
N LEU A 452 22.13 -16.84 -21.84
CA LEU A 452 21.67 -16.57 -23.19
C LEU A 452 22.85 -16.42 -24.18
N PRO A 453 22.64 -16.74 -25.48
CA PRO A 453 23.62 -16.49 -26.53
C PRO A 453 24.10 -15.03 -26.53
N GLU A 454 25.36 -14.81 -26.92
CA GLU A 454 25.99 -13.48 -26.94
C GLU A 454 25.19 -12.45 -27.76
N ARG A 455 24.54 -12.89 -28.85
CA ARG A 455 23.66 -12.05 -29.68
C ARG A 455 22.49 -11.47 -28.88
N ASP A 456 21.82 -12.30 -28.07
CA ASP A 456 20.64 -11.90 -27.29
C ASP A 456 21.05 -11.03 -26.08
N ARG A 457 22.19 -11.34 -25.46
CA ARG A 457 22.76 -10.51 -24.38
C ARG A 457 23.14 -9.11 -24.86
N ARG A 458 23.75 -8.99 -26.05
CA ARG A 458 24.02 -7.68 -26.66
C ARG A 458 22.74 -6.94 -27.01
N TRP A 459 21.73 -7.63 -27.54
CA TRP A 459 20.44 -7.00 -27.81
C TRP A 459 19.81 -6.44 -26.52
N LEU A 460 19.82 -7.19 -25.41
CA LEU A 460 19.35 -6.73 -24.11
C LEU A 460 20.13 -5.50 -23.61
N ALA A 461 21.46 -5.55 -23.70
CA ALA A 461 22.32 -4.43 -23.29
C ALA A 461 22.08 -3.16 -24.12
N ASP A 462 22.02 -3.30 -25.46
CA ASP A 462 21.77 -2.19 -26.39
C ASP A 462 20.34 -1.62 -26.26
N SER A 463 19.38 -2.47 -25.84
CA SER A 463 17.98 -2.08 -25.69
C SER A 463 17.77 -1.14 -24.52
N GLY A 464 18.53 -1.30 -23.43
CA GLY A 464 18.36 -0.54 -22.19
C GLY A 464 17.07 -0.87 -21.43
N PHE A 465 16.44 -2.02 -21.69
CA PHE A 465 15.27 -2.45 -20.94
C PHE A 465 15.65 -3.08 -19.60
N ARG A 466 14.87 -2.75 -18.57
CA ARG A 466 14.96 -3.33 -17.22
C ARG A 466 13.86 -4.35 -16.96
N LEU A 467 12.74 -4.26 -17.68
CA LEU A 467 11.63 -5.20 -17.59
C LEU A 467 11.07 -5.50 -18.98
N LEU A 468 10.89 -6.78 -19.29
CA LEU A 468 10.24 -7.27 -20.50
C LEU A 468 8.91 -7.92 -20.13
N VAL A 469 7.82 -7.45 -20.71
CA VAL A 469 6.49 -8.01 -20.50
C VAL A 469 6.08 -8.75 -21.78
N PRO A 470 5.96 -10.09 -21.75
CA PRO A 470 5.54 -10.85 -22.93
C PRO A 470 4.05 -10.61 -23.22
N ILE A 471 3.73 -10.52 -24.52
CA ILE A 471 2.36 -10.45 -25.03
C ILE A 471 2.10 -11.78 -25.72
N LEU A 472 1.26 -12.60 -25.08
CA LEU A 472 0.99 -13.97 -25.50
C LEU A 472 -0.42 -14.09 -26.09
N SER A 473 -0.56 -14.86 -27.15
CA SER A 473 -1.84 -15.33 -27.70
C SER A 473 -2.55 -16.26 -26.72
N ARG A 474 -3.84 -16.54 -26.98
CA ARG A 474 -4.61 -17.57 -26.26
C ARG A 474 -3.94 -18.94 -26.28
N ASP A 475 -3.23 -19.26 -27.35
CA ASP A 475 -2.53 -20.54 -27.53
C ASP A 475 -1.13 -20.55 -26.89
N GLY A 476 -0.73 -19.46 -26.22
CA GLY A 476 0.58 -19.31 -25.58
C GLY A 476 1.71 -18.92 -26.53
N SER A 477 1.42 -18.65 -27.81
CA SER A 477 2.40 -18.14 -28.77
C SER A 477 2.74 -16.66 -28.49
N LEU A 478 3.99 -16.27 -28.76
CA LEU A 478 4.45 -14.91 -28.51
C LEU A 478 4.03 -13.98 -29.67
N LEU A 479 3.08 -13.09 -29.40
CA LEU A 479 2.59 -12.08 -30.36
C LEU A 479 3.39 -10.77 -30.28
N GLY A 480 4.03 -10.50 -29.14
CA GLY A 480 4.76 -9.26 -28.94
C GLY A 480 5.52 -9.20 -27.62
N VAL A 481 6.32 -8.15 -27.45
CA VAL A 481 7.05 -7.86 -26.22
C VAL A 481 6.97 -6.38 -25.92
N LEU A 482 6.49 -6.04 -24.73
CA LEU A 482 6.54 -4.69 -24.20
C LEU A 482 7.82 -4.51 -23.37
N GLY A 483 8.75 -3.73 -23.89
CA GLY A 483 10.02 -3.40 -23.25
C GLY A 483 9.95 -2.10 -22.47
N LEU A 484 10.36 -2.14 -21.21
CA LEU A 484 10.32 -1.02 -20.26
C LEU A 484 11.72 -0.77 -19.70
N GLY A 485 12.23 0.45 -19.89
CA GLY A 485 13.50 0.91 -19.34
C GLY A 485 13.40 1.22 -17.84
N GLU A 486 14.46 1.81 -17.29
CA GLU A 486 14.39 2.28 -15.90
C GLU A 486 13.35 3.40 -15.76
N LYS A 487 12.64 3.43 -14.63
CA LYS A 487 11.86 4.62 -14.27
C LYS A 487 12.84 5.77 -14.06
N LYS A 488 12.56 6.97 -14.57
CA LYS A 488 13.29 8.22 -14.25
C LYS A 488 13.25 8.54 -12.75
N SER A 489 12.20 8.09 -12.06
CA SER A 489 12.11 8.09 -10.59
C SER A 489 13.08 7.10 -9.94
N GLY A 490 13.53 6.10 -10.70
CA GLY A 490 14.44 4.99 -10.42
C GLY A 490 13.95 3.98 -9.38
N LEU A 491 12.64 3.91 -9.18
CA LEU A 491 12.01 2.92 -8.31
C LEU A 491 11.85 1.60 -9.06
N PRO A 492 11.96 0.44 -8.37
CA PRO A 492 11.62 -0.83 -9.01
C PRO A 492 10.14 -0.88 -9.38
N PHE A 493 9.80 -1.68 -10.39
CA PHE A 493 8.40 -1.97 -10.73
C PHE A 493 7.74 -2.74 -9.59
N LEU A 494 6.68 -2.17 -9.00
CA LEU A 494 5.94 -2.80 -7.89
C LEU A 494 5.17 -4.04 -8.37
N LYS A 495 4.74 -4.89 -7.44
CA LYS A 495 3.93 -6.07 -7.77
C LYS A 495 2.62 -5.68 -8.45
N GLU A 496 1.97 -4.61 -7.99
CA GLU A 496 0.75 -4.11 -8.64
C GLU A 496 1.03 -3.52 -10.04
N ASP A 497 2.14 -2.78 -10.22
CA ASP A 497 2.53 -2.27 -11.55
C ASP A 497 2.71 -3.43 -12.53
N ARG A 498 3.39 -4.50 -12.11
CA ARG A 498 3.61 -5.71 -12.92
C ARG A 498 2.29 -6.40 -13.28
N GLN A 499 1.31 -6.41 -12.36
CA GLN A 499 -0.03 -6.95 -12.63
C GLN A 499 -0.80 -6.11 -13.64
N LEU A 500 -0.78 -4.77 -13.52
CA LEU A 500 -1.43 -3.86 -14.47
C LEU A 500 -0.76 -3.93 -15.84
N LEU A 501 0.57 -3.94 -15.89
CA LEU A 501 1.33 -4.10 -17.14
C LEU A 501 1.05 -5.46 -17.80
N HIS A 502 0.87 -6.52 -17.03
CA HIS A 502 0.42 -7.80 -17.55
C HIS A 502 -1.01 -7.71 -18.10
N ALA A 503 -1.94 -7.05 -17.42
CA ALA A 503 -3.30 -6.85 -17.92
C ALA A 503 -3.34 -6.02 -19.22
N ILE A 504 -2.47 -5.01 -19.32
CA ILE A 504 -2.25 -4.22 -20.55
C ILE A 504 -1.72 -5.13 -21.67
N ALA A 505 -0.71 -5.97 -21.38
CA ALA A 505 -0.18 -6.93 -22.35
C ALA A 505 -1.26 -7.92 -22.83
N SER A 506 -2.07 -8.46 -21.93
CA SER A 506 -3.19 -9.35 -22.29
C SER A 506 -4.26 -8.65 -23.12
N SER A 507 -4.51 -7.36 -22.88
CA SER A 507 -5.45 -6.57 -23.68
C SER A 507 -4.89 -6.23 -25.06
N ALA A 508 -3.58 -5.94 -25.13
CA ALA A 508 -2.85 -5.71 -26.38
C ALA A 508 -2.75 -6.99 -27.24
N ALA A 509 -2.67 -8.17 -26.61
CA ALA A 509 -2.64 -9.45 -27.32
C ALA A 509 -3.80 -9.62 -28.29
N TRP A 510 -5.02 -9.26 -27.87
CA TRP A 510 -6.22 -9.37 -28.70
C TRP A 510 -6.14 -8.51 -29.97
N VAL A 511 -5.60 -7.29 -29.88
CA VAL A 511 -5.44 -6.39 -31.04
C VAL A 511 -4.42 -6.96 -32.01
N LEU A 512 -3.29 -7.46 -31.51
CA LEU A 512 -2.25 -8.07 -32.34
C LEU A 512 -2.71 -9.40 -32.98
N GLU A 513 -3.50 -10.20 -32.26
CA GLU A 513 -4.08 -11.46 -32.74
C GLU A 513 -5.07 -11.21 -33.89
N LEU A 514 -5.94 -10.19 -33.75
CA LEU A 514 -6.88 -9.80 -34.80
C LEU A 514 -6.16 -9.34 -36.09
N GLU A 515 -5.05 -8.62 -35.96
CA GLU A 515 -4.25 -8.15 -37.11
C GLU A 515 -3.53 -9.31 -37.82
N VAL A 516 -3.05 -10.30 -37.07
CA VAL A 516 -2.48 -11.54 -37.60
C VAL A 516 -3.54 -12.34 -38.38
N GLU A 517 -4.74 -12.52 -37.81
CA GLU A 517 -5.86 -13.21 -38.45
C GLU A 517 -6.30 -12.52 -39.75
N GLN A 518 -6.48 -11.20 -39.74
CA GLN A 518 -6.86 -10.43 -40.93
C GLN A 518 -5.79 -10.52 -42.04
N SER A 519 -4.51 -10.51 -41.65
CA SER A 519 -3.39 -10.67 -42.59
C SER A 519 -3.38 -12.04 -43.26
N LEU A 520 -3.74 -13.11 -42.53
CA LEU A 520 -3.87 -14.47 -43.04
C LEU A 520 -5.07 -14.64 -43.97
N VAL A 521 -6.23 -14.04 -43.64
CA VAL A 521 -7.44 -14.07 -44.49
C VAL A 521 -7.23 -13.32 -45.80
N THR A 522 -6.56 -12.16 -45.76
CA THR A 522 -6.27 -11.35 -46.96
C THR A 522 -5.31 -12.07 -47.91
N SER A 523 -4.39 -12.90 -47.38
CA SER A 523 -3.47 -13.71 -48.19
C SER A 523 -4.11 -14.99 -48.76
N GLN A 524 -5.22 -15.48 -48.20
CA GLN A 524 -6.02 -16.55 -48.80
C GLN A 524 -6.97 -16.05 -49.90
N SER A 525 -7.53 -14.84 -49.77
CA SER A 525 -8.42 -14.25 -50.79
C SER A 525 -7.75 -13.90 -52.12
N THR A 526 -6.41 -13.88 -52.17
CA THR A 526 -5.64 -13.65 -53.41
C THR A 526 -5.27 -14.94 -54.14
N GLN A 527 -5.61 -16.12 -53.60
CA GLN A 527 -5.40 -17.41 -54.25
C GLN A 527 -6.70 -18.12 -54.69
N SER A 528 -7.88 -17.61 -54.33
CA SER A 528 -9.17 -18.25 -54.65
C SER A 528 -9.97 -17.52 -55.74
N THR A 529 -9.35 -17.27 -56.89
CA THR A 529 -10.05 -16.99 -58.16
C THR A 529 -9.66 -18.00 -59.23
N GLN A 530 -9.82 -19.29 -58.93
CA GLN A 530 -10.04 -20.36 -59.92
C GLN A 530 -10.41 -21.67 -59.20
N GLY A 531 -11.62 -22.19 -59.46
CA GLY A 531 -12.07 -23.51 -59.03
C GLY A 531 -13.37 -23.47 -58.24
N GLY A 532 -14.49 -23.76 -58.91
CA GLY A 532 -15.82 -23.77 -58.31
C GLY A 532 -16.11 -25.03 -57.50
N MET A 533 -16.91 -24.87 -56.45
CA MET A 533 -17.77 -25.89 -55.84
C MET A 533 -18.89 -25.15 -55.09
N GLU A 534 -20.14 -25.55 -55.30
CA GLU A 534 -21.33 -25.02 -54.61
C GLU A 534 -21.34 -25.36 -53.10
N PRO A 535 -22.10 -24.60 -52.28
CA PRO A 535 -21.94 -24.57 -50.83
C PRO A 535 -22.67 -25.73 -50.13
N ASP A 536 -21.97 -26.40 -49.22
CA ASP A 536 -22.59 -27.28 -48.22
C ASP A 536 -23.29 -26.42 -47.15
N ASP A 537 -24.54 -26.75 -46.86
CA ASP A 537 -25.37 -26.07 -45.87
C ASP A 537 -24.77 -26.31 -44.46
N PRO A 538 -24.42 -25.25 -43.69
CA PRO A 538 -23.73 -25.42 -42.43
C PRO A 538 -24.62 -26.11 -41.39
N THR A 539 -24.05 -27.04 -40.64
CA THR A 539 -24.77 -27.75 -39.58
C THR A 539 -25.28 -26.78 -38.50
N PRO A 540 -26.36 -27.09 -37.75
CA PRO A 540 -26.86 -26.21 -36.68
C PRO A 540 -25.80 -25.82 -35.63
N ARG A 541 -24.75 -26.62 -35.50
CA ARG A 541 -23.60 -26.38 -34.62
C ARG A 541 -22.63 -25.33 -35.19
N GLU A 542 -22.44 -25.28 -36.50
CA GLU A 542 -21.60 -24.30 -37.21
C GLU A 542 -22.31 -22.94 -37.35
N LEU A 543 -23.64 -22.94 -37.52
CA LEU A 543 -24.48 -21.74 -37.46
C LEU A 543 -24.48 -21.09 -36.06
N LEU A 544 -24.30 -21.86 -34.98
CA LEU A 544 -24.19 -21.34 -33.62
C LEU A 544 -22.82 -20.69 -33.33
N LEU A 545 -21.78 -21.08 -34.07
CA LEU A 545 -20.42 -20.55 -33.93
C LEU A 545 -20.17 -19.32 -34.81
N SER A 546 -21.05 -19.04 -35.77
CA SER A 546 -20.94 -17.93 -36.74
C SER A 546 -21.91 -16.76 -36.47
N LEU A 547 -22.65 -16.77 -35.37
CA LEU A 547 -23.55 -15.66 -35.03
C LEU A 547 -22.76 -14.40 -34.60
N PRO A 548 -23.16 -13.21 -35.09
CA PRO A 548 -22.47 -11.96 -34.81
C PRO A 548 -22.52 -11.59 -33.32
N THR A 549 -21.57 -10.76 -32.89
CA THR A 549 -21.32 -10.25 -31.53
C THR A 549 -22.42 -9.29 -31.01
N GLU A 550 -23.67 -9.56 -31.37
CA GLU A 550 -24.83 -8.74 -31.06
C GLU A 550 -25.54 -9.22 -29.79
N ALA A 551 -26.07 -8.27 -29.04
CA ALA A 551 -26.89 -8.56 -27.87
C ALA A 551 -28.15 -9.37 -28.27
N ALA A 552 -28.57 -10.30 -27.41
CA ALA A 552 -29.82 -11.02 -27.62
C ALA A 552 -31.02 -10.07 -27.61
N LYS A 553 -32.18 -10.59 -28.00
CA LYS A 553 -33.46 -9.92 -27.80
C LYS A 553 -34.19 -10.54 -26.61
N GLU A 554 -34.69 -9.74 -25.69
CA GLU A 554 -35.45 -10.21 -24.52
C GLU A 554 -36.91 -9.76 -24.57
N CYS A 555 -37.82 -10.63 -24.09
CA CYS A 555 -39.21 -10.26 -23.93
C CYS A 555 -39.47 -9.72 -22.52
N LEU A 556 -39.91 -8.47 -22.39
CA LEU A 556 -40.21 -7.88 -21.08
C LEU A 556 -41.41 -8.51 -20.37
N LYS A 557 -42.31 -9.22 -21.08
CA LYS A 557 -43.49 -9.88 -20.48
C LYS A 557 -43.17 -11.28 -19.93
N CYS A 558 -42.53 -12.14 -20.72
CA CYS A 558 -42.28 -13.54 -20.33
C CYS A 558 -40.82 -13.82 -19.97
N GLY A 559 -39.92 -12.87 -20.20
CA GLY A 559 -38.49 -12.98 -19.87
C GLY A 559 -37.67 -13.85 -20.83
N THR A 560 -38.27 -14.50 -21.85
CA THR A 560 -37.55 -15.37 -22.78
C THR A 560 -36.50 -14.59 -23.58
N ILE A 561 -35.32 -15.21 -23.74
CA ILE A 561 -34.22 -14.69 -24.55
C ILE A 561 -34.27 -15.31 -25.94
N HIS A 562 -34.14 -14.47 -26.96
CA HIS A 562 -34.25 -14.80 -28.38
C HIS A 562 -33.00 -14.36 -29.15
N ALA A 563 -32.78 -14.96 -30.31
CA ALA A 563 -31.68 -14.59 -31.19
C ALA A 563 -31.79 -13.12 -31.64
N PRO A 564 -30.66 -12.43 -31.93
CA PRO A 564 -30.63 -10.97 -32.19
C PRO A 564 -31.57 -10.48 -33.30
N TYR A 565 -31.82 -11.33 -34.31
CA TYR A 565 -32.69 -11.05 -35.46
C TYR A 565 -34.20 -11.22 -35.18
N THR A 566 -34.59 -11.65 -33.98
CA THR A 566 -36.00 -11.90 -33.63
C THR A 566 -36.69 -10.58 -33.24
N VAL A 567 -37.83 -10.26 -33.85
CA VAL A 567 -38.57 -9.01 -33.58
C VAL A 567 -39.71 -9.21 -32.58
N PHE A 568 -40.40 -10.35 -32.64
CA PHE A 568 -41.54 -10.68 -31.78
C PHE A 568 -41.28 -11.95 -30.98
N CYS A 569 -41.75 -11.96 -29.73
CA CYS A 569 -41.64 -13.12 -28.85
C CYS A 569 -42.46 -14.30 -29.38
N SER A 570 -41.84 -15.47 -29.53
CA SER A 570 -42.54 -16.70 -29.94
C SER A 570 -43.56 -17.22 -28.92
N ASN A 571 -43.46 -16.78 -27.66
CA ASN A 571 -44.34 -17.26 -26.57
C ASN A 571 -45.54 -16.33 -26.31
N CYS A 572 -45.41 -15.02 -26.52
CA CYS A 572 -46.47 -14.07 -26.17
C CYS A 572 -46.71 -12.96 -27.21
N SER A 573 -46.09 -13.07 -28.39
CA SER A 573 -46.27 -12.18 -29.55
C SER A 573 -46.01 -10.69 -29.30
N LYS A 574 -45.38 -10.32 -28.17
CA LYS A 574 -44.97 -8.95 -27.88
C LYS A 574 -43.65 -8.61 -28.56
N LYS A 575 -43.46 -7.34 -28.87
CA LYS A 575 -42.19 -6.80 -29.40
C LYS A 575 -41.06 -7.05 -28.40
N LEU A 576 -39.90 -7.44 -28.91
CA LEU A 576 -38.70 -7.73 -28.12
C LEU A 576 -37.79 -6.50 -28.00
N GLU A 577 -37.06 -6.41 -26.89
CA GLU A 577 -36.07 -5.37 -26.60
C GLU A 577 -34.64 -5.93 -26.60
N ALA A 578 -33.63 -5.06 -26.59
CA ALA A 578 -32.24 -5.50 -26.49
C ALA A 578 -31.94 -6.05 -25.08
N SER A 579 -31.29 -7.19 -25.02
CA SER A 579 -30.85 -7.83 -23.78
C SER A 579 -29.45 -7.33 -23.36
N LEU A 580 -29.11 -7.49 -22.07
CA LEU A 580 -27.76 -7.21 -21.56
C LEU A 580 -26.77 -8.37 -21.83
N VAL A 581 -27.26 -9.49 -22.34
CA VAL A 581 -26.49 -10.72 -22.58
C VAL A 581 -26.64 -11.18 -24.03
N PRO A 582 -25.66 -11.94 -24.58
CA PRO A 582 -25.79 -12.51 -25.92
C PRO A 582 -26.78 -13.67 -25.90
N TYR A 583 -27.24 -14.10 -27.07
CA TYR A 583 -28.10 -15.29 -27.15
C TYR A 583 -27.30 -16.54 -26.76
N VAL A 584 -26.05 -16.59 -27.23
CA VAL A 584 -25.05 -17.61 -26.90
C VAL A 584 -23.73 -16.91 -26.60
N LEU A 585 -23.11 -17.25 -25.48
CA LEU A 585 -21.70 -17.00 -25.21
C LEU A 585 -20.93 -18.24 -25.70
N PRO A 586 -20.17 -18.15 -26.81
CA PRO A 586 -19.59 -19.31 -27.49
C PRO A 586 -18.80 -20.23 -26.57
N GLY A 587 -19.08 -21.54 -26.64
CA GLY A 587 -18.42 -22.57 -25.83
C GLY A 587 -18.72 -22.52 -24.34
N LYS A 588 -19.58 -21.60 -23.87
CA LYS A 588 -19.84 -21.38 -22.43
C LYS A 588 -21.31 -21.52 -22.08
N PHE A 589 -22.15 -20.58 -22.49
CA PHE A 589 -23.56 -20.54 -22.06
C PHE A 589 -24.51 -20.18 -23.20
N ARG A 590 -25.65 -20.85 -23.26
CA ARG A 590 -26.82 -20.40 -24.02
C ARG A 590 -27.82 -19.77 -23.06
N PHE A 591 -28.15 -18.50 -23.24
CA PHE A 591 -29.09 -17.79 -22.38
C PHE A 591 -30.53 -18.19 -22.74
N GLU A 592 -31.35 -18.54 -21.75
CA GLU A 592 -32.70 -19.07 -21.98
C GLU A 592 -33.79 -18.05 -21.60
N ARG A 593 -33.72 -17.50 -20.39
CA ARG A 593 -34.71 -16.55 -19.87
C ARG A 593 -34.16 -15.67 -18.75
N ARG A 594 -34.70 -14.48 -18.57
CA ARG A 594 -34.51 -13.62 -17.40
C ARG A 594 -35.22 -14.21 -16.18
N LEU A 595 -34.52 -14.31 -15.06
CA LEU A 595 -35.03 -14.81 -13.77
C LEU A 595 -35.55 -13.67 -12.89
N GLY A 596 -34.86 -12.53 -12.91
CA GLY A 596 -35.22 -11.36 -12.09
C GLY A 596 -34.37 -10.15 -12.40
N VAL A 597 -34.84 -9.00 -11.94
CA VAL A 597 -34.15 -7.71 -11.98
C VAL A 597 -34.09 -7.21 -10.53
N GLY A 598 -32.92 -6.78 -10.07
CA GLY A 598 -32.74 -6.17 -8.74
C GLY A 598 -31.86 -4.92 -8.79
N GLY A 599 -31.70 -4.22 -7.66
CA GLY A 599 -30.99 -2.94 -7.60
C GLY A 599 -29.53 -2.92 -8.11
N MET A 600 -28.83 -4.06 -8.09
CA MET A 600 -27.44 -4.18 -8.59
C MET A 600 -27.34 -4.75 -10.02
N GLY A 601 -28.40 -5.31 -10.59
CA GLY A 601 -28.25 -6.06 -11.84
C GLY A 601 -29.44 -6.92 -12.26
N VAL A 602 -29.22 -7.70 -13.31
CA VAL A 602 -30.19 -8.61 -13.92
C VAL A 602 -29.67 -10.04 -13.81
N VAL A 603 -30.53 -10.98 -13.44
CA VAL A 603 -30.20 -12.39 -13.34
C VAL A 603 -30.88 -13.16 -14.45
N TYR A 604 -30.11 -13.98 -15.17
CA TYR A 604 -30.55 -14.82 -16.28
C TYR A 604 -30.36 -16.31 -15.95
N CYS A 605 -31.21 -17.15 -16.52
CA CYS A 605 -31.01 -18.59 -16.60
C CYS A 605 -30.21 -18.89 -17.88
N GLY A 606 -29.07 -19.55 -17.73
CA GLY A 606 -28.26 -20.02 -18.85
C GLY A 606 -28.04 -21.53 -18.79
N PHE A 607 -27.95 -22.16 -19.95
CA PHE A 607 -27.53 -23.54 -20.09
C PHE A 607 -26.02 -23.59 -20.41
N ASP A 608 -25.25 -24.18 -19.51
CA ASP A 608 -23.82 -24.42 -19.66
C ASP A 608 -23.60 -25.46 -20.77
N LEU A 609 -22.99 -25.02 -21.87
CA LEU A 609 -22.77 -25.85 -23.05
C LEU A 609 -21.62 -26.85 -22.86
N ALA A 610 -20.71 -26.60 -21.92
CA ALA A 610 -19.58 -27.47 -21.63
C ALA A 610 -19.94 -28.55 -20.62
N LEU A 611 -20.66 -28.18 -19.55
CA LEU A 611 -21.01 -29.08 -18.44
C LEU A 611 -22.42 -29.68 -18.56
N GLY A 612 -23.24 -29.22 -19.50
CA GLY A 612 -24.58 -29.76 -19.75
C GLY A 612 -25.59 -29.52 -18.62
N ARG A 613 -25.48 -28.38 -17.92
CA ARG A 613 -26.33 -28.04 -16.76
C ARG A 613 -26.85 -26.61 -16.82
N ARG A 614 -27.93 -26.31 -16.10
CA ARG A 614 -28.43 -24.94 -15.95
C ARG A 614 -27.71 -24.20 -14.82
N ALA A 615 -27.51 -22.90 -15.01
CA ALA A 615 -26.91 -21.99 -14.05
C ALA A 615 -27.66 -20.65 -14.01
N ALA A 616 -27.62 -19.98 -12.87
CA ALA A 616 -28.02 -18.59 -12.75
C ALA A 616 -26.82 -17.70 -13.08
N ILE A 617 -27.04 -16.67 -13.89
CA ILE A 617 -26.01 -15.77 -14.41
C ILE A 617 -26.42 -14.34 -14.09
N LYS A 618 -25.73 -13.72 -13.14
CA LYS A 618 -25.98 -12.33 -12.69
C LYS A 618 -25.06 -11.37 -13.45
N THR A 619 -25.63 -10.31 -14.01
CA THR A 619 -24.91 -9.25 -14.74
C THR A 619 -25.38 -7.87 -14.25
N LEU A 620 -24.61 -6.82 -14.54
CA LEU A 620 -24.94 -5.45 -14.14
C LEU A 620 -25.82 -4.77 -15.19
N ARG A 621 -26.75 -3.92 -14.74
CA ARG A 621 -27.60 -3.09 -15.62
C ARG A 621 -26.86 -1.85 -16.10
N HIS A 622 -26.10 -1.22 -15.21
CA HIS A 622 -25.23 -0.08 -15.51
C HIS A 622 -23.80 -0.45 -15.14
N VAL A 623 -22.85 -0.14 -16.03
CA VAL A 623 -21.44 -0.44 -15.81
C VAL A 623 -20.79 0.79 -15.19
N SER A 624 -20.79 0.85 -13.85
CA SER A 624 -19.93 1.76 -13.11
C SER A 624 -18.69 1.00 -12.61
N PRO A 625 -17.51 1.65 -12.50
CA PRO A 625 -16.33 1.02 -11.91
C PRO A 625 -16.59 0.50 -10.48
N GLU A 626 -17.45 1.18 -9.72
CA GLU A 626 -17.80 0.79 -8.35
C GLU A 626 -18.64 -0.48 -8.30
N ASP A 627 -19.64 -0.61 -9.17
CA ASP A 627 -20.53 -1.79 -9.24
C ASP A 627 -19.78 -3.03 -9.74
N VAL A 628 -18.85 -2.84 -10.69
CA VAL A 628 -17.97 -3.92 -11.16
C VAL A 628 -17.07 -4.39 -10.01
N LEU A 629 -16.42 -3.47 -9.28
CA LEU A 629 -15.60 -3.83 -8.13
C LEU A 629 -16.42 -4.50 -7.01
N ARG A 630 -17.67 -4.09 -6.82
CA ARG A 630 -18.60 -4.69 -5.86
C ARG A 630 -18.93 -6.13 -6.24
N LEU A 631 -19.34 -6.39 -7.49
CA LEU A 631 -19.66 -7.74 -7.96
C LEU A 631 -18.42 -8.65 -7.94
N LEU A 632 -17.24 -8.13 -8.28
CA LEU A 632 -15.97 -8.85 -8.17
C LEU A 632 -15.65 -9.24 -6.73
N LYS A 633 -15.91 -8.35 -5.78
CA LYS A 633 -15.69 -8.61 -4.36
C LYS A 633 -16.70 -9.62 -3.82
N GLU A 634 -17.95 -9.55 -4.25
CA GLU A 634 -19.00 -10.54 -3.94
C GLU A 634 -18.60 -11.92 -4.44
N ALA A 635 -18.21 -12.03 -5.71
CA ALA A 635 -17.76 -13.29 -6.33
C ALA A 635 -16.57 -13.91 -5.59
N ARG A 636 -15.55 -13.12 -5.26
CA ARG A 636 -14.38 -13.59 -4.50
C ARG A 636 -14.75 -14.05 -3.10
N THR A 637 -15.64 -13.33 -2.44
CA THR A 637 -16.07 -13.65 -1.07
C THR A 637 -16.88 -14.93 -1.04
N ALA A 638 -17.80 -15.10 -1.99
CA ALA A 638 -18.61 -16.30 -2.17
C ALA A 638 -17.77 -17.55 -2.47
N ALA A 639 -16.71 -17.40 -3.28
CA ALA A 639 -15.85 -18.51 -3.67
C ALA A 639 -14.97 -19.05 -2.52
N LEU A 640 -14.82 -18.31 -1.41
CA LEU A 640 -13.99 -18.73 -0.27
C LEU A 640 -14.68 -19.73 0.66
N VAL A 641 -16.01 -19.87 0.56
CA VAL A 641 -16.81 -20.62 1.52
C VAL A 641 -17.68 -21.64 0.79
N SER A 642 -17.67 -22.88 1.28
CA SER A 642 -18.55 -23.94 0.80
C SER A 642 -19.39 -24.47 1.97
N HIS A 643 -20.70 -24.55 1.78
CA HIS A 643 -21.63 -25.06 2.78
C HIS A 643 -22.90 -25.60 2.08
N PRO A 644 -23.56 -26.66 2.58
CA PRO A 644 -24.77 -27.22 1.96
C PRO A 644 -25.93 -26.22 1.80
N HIS A 645 -26.00 -25.22 2.68
CA HIS A 645 -27.01 -24.16 2.67
C HIS A 645 -26.51 -22.82 2.12
N LEU A 646 -25.37 -22.80 1.41
CA LEU A 646 -24.89 -21.63 0.65
C LEU A 646 -24.90 -21.97 -0.84
N ALA A 647 -25.40 -21.05 -1.66
CA ALA A 647 -25.33 -21.20 -3.12
C ALA A 647 -23.87 -20.99 -3.58
N PRO A 648 -23.23 -21.99 -4.22
CA PRO A 648 -21.88 -21.87 -4.73
C PRO A 648 -21.84 -20.97 -5.96
N VAL A 649 -20.78 -20.18 -6.04
CA VAL A 649 -20.36 -19.50 -7.26
C VAL A 649 -19.44 -20.45 -8.04
N TYR A 650 -19.80 -20.76 -9.28
CA TYR A 650 -19.05 -21.68 -10.13
C TYR A 650 -17.88 -21.01 -10.82
N SER A 651 -18.13 -19.85 -11.42
CA SER A 651 -17.14 -19.12 -12.20
C SER A 651 -17.60 -17.69 -12.43
N MET A 652 -16.74 -16.92 -13.09
CA MET A 652 -17.06 -15.59 -13.55
C MET A 652 -16.58 -15.43 -14.99
N GLU A 653 -17.44 -14.86 -15.80
CA GLU A 653 -17.22 -14.63 -17.22
C GLU A 653 -17.34 -13.15 -17.54
N THR A 654 -17.05 -12.78 -18.78
CA THR A 654 -17.23 -11.40 -19.24
C THR A 654 -17.94 -11.37 -20.59
N TRP A 655 -18.86 -10.42 -20.76
CA TRP A 655 -19.52 -10.11 -22.01
C TRP A 655 -19.44 -8.61 -22.27
N GLN A 656 -18.81 -8.21 -23.38
CA GLN A 656 -18.58 -6.80 -23.73
C GLN A 656 -17.95 -5.97 -22.59
N GLY A 657 -17.09 -6.59 -21.78
CA GLY A 657 -16.48 -5.96 -20.61
C GLY A 657 -17.33 -5.94 -19.34
N THR A 658 -18.60 -6.35 -19.40
CA THR A 658 -19.48 -6.50 -18.24
C THR A 658 -19.26 -7.87 -17.60
N PRO A 659 -19.02 -7.94 -16.28
CA PRO A 659 -18.87 -9.21 -15.58
C PRO A 659 -20.19 -9.99 -15.53
N LEU A 660 -20.08 -11.29 -15.78
CA LEU A 660 -21.15 -12.28 -15.62
C LEU A 660 -20.76 -13.19 -14.45
N LEU A 661 -21.56 -13.23 -13.39
CA LEU A 661 -21.34 -14.09 -12.24
C LEU A 661 -22.18 -15.36 -12.36
N ILE A 662 -21.54 -16.52 -12.43
CA ILE A 662 -22.18 -17.81 -12.65
C ILE A 662 -22.33 -18.53 -11.32
N MET A 663 -23.56 -18.86 -10.96
CA MET A 663 -23.91 -19.47 -9.69
C MET A 663 -24.94 -20.60 -9.87
N GLU A 664 -25.13 -21.38 -8.82
CA GLU A 664 -26.15 -22.44 -8.80
C GLU A 664 -27.55 -21.87 -9.09
N LEU A 665 -28.28 -22.53 -9.99
CA LEU A 665 -29.68 -22.21 -10.24
C LEU A 665 -30.57 -22.86 -9.18
N LEU A 666 -31.27 -22.04 -8.40
CA LEU A 666 -32.24 -22.48 -7.40
C LEU A 666 -33.65 -22.58 -8.04
N GLU A 667 -33.94 -23.74 -8.63
CA GLU A 667 -35.17 -23.98 -9.40
C GLU A 667 -36.46 -23.97 -8.56
N GLY A 668 -36.37 -24.17 -7.25
CA GLY A 668 -37.51 -24.15 -6.33
C GLY A 668 -38.06 -22.76 -6.01
N GLY A 669 -37.48 -21.69 -6.58
CA GLY A 669 -37.88 -20.31 -6.31
C GLY A 669 -37.32 -19.77 -5.00
N THR A 670 -37.74 -18.56 -4.62
CA THR A 670 -37.28 -17.89 -3.40
C THR A 670 -38.28 -18.01 -2.25
N LEU A 671 -37.80 -17.84 -1.01
CA LEU A 671 -38.67 -17.79 0.17
C LEU A 671 -39.68 -16.66 0.06
N ALA A 672 -39.30 -15.50 -0.49
CA ALA A 672 -40.25 -14.41 -0.78
C ALA A 672 -41.44 -14.88 -1.63
N GLN A 673 -41.17 -15.65 -2.71
CA GLN A 673 -42.22 -16.19 -3.58
C GLN A 673 -43.10 -17.23 -2.86
N ARG A 674 -42.52 -18.01 -1.93
CA ARG A 674 -43.28 -18.97 -1.11
C ARG A 674 -44.20 -18.26 -0.13
N LEU A 675 -43.70 -17.22 0.55
CA LEU A 675 -44.47 -16.46 1.54
C LEU A 675 -45.66 -15.69 0.94
N LEU A 676 -45.63 -15.38 -0.35
CA LEU A 676 -46.79 -14.82 -1.06
C LEU A 676 -47.95 -15.82 -1.19
N ARG A 677 -47.69 -17.12 -1.07
CA ARG A 677 -48.70 -18.19 -1.25
C ARG A 677 -49.17 -18.74 0.08
N GLU A 678 -48.24 -19.00 0.99
CA GLU A 678 -48.51 -19.66 2.26
C GLU A 678 -47.54 -19.20 3.36
N LYS A 679 -48.02 -19.22 4.60
CA LYS A 679 -47.16 -19.14 5.79
C LYS A 679 -46.53 -20.51 6.08
N LEU A 680 -45.35 -20.53 6.67
CA LEU A 680 -44.70 -21.77 7.09
C LEU A 680 -45.26 -22.24 8.43
N SER A 681 -45.30 -23.56 8.63
CA SER A 681 -45.56 -24.12 9.95
C SER A 681 -44.43 -23.76 10.94
N PRO A 682 -44.69 -23.74 12.26
CA PRO A 682 -43.68 -23.55 13.29
C PRO A 682 -42.43 -24.41 13.10
N ARG A 683 -42.63 -25.69 12.75
CA ARG A 683 -41.55 -26.65 12.51
C ARG A 683 -40.71 -26.28 11.29
N GLU A 684 -41.36 -26.00 10.16
CA GLU A 684 -40.66 -25.61 8.93
C GLU A 684 -39.87 -24.30 9.09
N ALA A 685 -40.42 -23.33 9.82
CA ALA A 685 -39.71 -22.08 10.11
C ALA A 685 -38.46 -22.34 10.97
N VAL A 686 -38.55 -23.21 11.97
CA VAL A 686 -37.41 -23.58 12.81
C VAL A 686 -36.35 -24.34 12.00
N ASP A 687 -36.76 -25.31 11.18
CA ASP A 687 -35.82 -26.07 10.32
C ASP A 687 -35.11 -25.16 9.31
N LEU A 688 -35.83 -24.20 8.72
CA LEU A 688 -35.24 -23.15 7.88
C LEU A 688 -34.23 -22.30 8.68
N GLY A 689 -34.61 -21.92 9.91
CA GLY A 689 -33.74 -21.15 10.81
C GLY A 689 -32.45 -21.88 11.14
N ILE A 690 -32.50 -23.18 11.45
CA ILE A 690 -31.32 -24.01 11.72
C ILE A 690 -30.41 -24.04 10.50
N ALA A 691 -30.97 -24.25 9.31
CA ALA A 691 -30.21 -24.29 8.06
C ALA A 691 -29.50 -22.95 7.76
N MET A 692 -30.21 -21.83 7.90
CA MET A 692 -29.66 -20.49 7.64
C MET A 692 -28.66 -20.06 8.73
N ALA A 693 -28.91 -20.38 9.99
CA ALA A 693 -27.97 -20.12 11.09
C ALA A 693 -26.66 -20.90 10.89
N GLY A 694 -26.72 -22.15 10.43
CA GLY A 694 -25.53 -22.92 10.05
C GLY A 694 -24.75 -22.27 8.89
N ALA A 695 -25.46 -21.79 7.85
CA ALA A 695 -24.83 -21.07 6.76
C ALA A 695 -24.14 -19.77 7.23
N LEU A 696 -24.80 -18.98 8.08
CA LEU A 696 -24.24 -17.76 8.67
C LEU A 696 -23.05 -18.06 9.59
N ALA A 697 -23.09 -19.13 10.38
CA ALA A 697 -21.97 -19.54 11.23
C ALA A 697 -20.71 -19.82 10.40
N GLN A 698 -20.86 -20.50 9.26
CA GLN A 698 -19.75 -20.76 8.34
C GLN A 698 -19.20 -19.46 7.72
N LEU A 699 -20.04 -18.49 7.38
CA LEU A 699 -19.61 -17.18 6.86
C LEU A 699 -18.88 -16.37 7.93
N HIS A 700 -19.45 -16.30 9.14
CA HIS A 700 -18.89 -15.54 10.26
C HIS A 700 -17.54 -16.11 10.70
N ALA A 701 -17.37 -17.44 10.68
CA ALA A 701 -16.08 -18.10 10.93
C ALA A 701 -15.00 -17.70 9.91
N ALA A 702 -15.39 -17.47 8.65
CA ALA A 702 -14.53 -16.93 7.60
C ALA A 702 -14.36 -15.40 7.67
N ARG A 703 -14.90 -14.74 8.71
CA ARG A 703 -14.92 -13.27 8.89
C ARG A 703 -15.66 -12.53 7.77
N ILE A 704 -16.68 -13.17 7.19
CA ILE A 704 -17.54 -12.63 6.15
C ILE A 704 -18.91 -12.35 6.77
N LEU A 705 -19.44 -11.14 6.57
CA LEU A 705 -20.80 -10.75 6.98
C LEU A 705 -21.72 -10.77 5.76
N HIS A 706 -22.96 -11.23 5.92
CA HIS A 706 -23.92 -11.30 4.82
C HIS A 706 -24.52 -9.92 4.50
N ARG A 707 -24.92 -9.18 5.53
CA ARG A 707 -25.46 -7.80 5.53
C ARG A 707 -26.78 -7.56 4.80
N ASP A 708 -27.29 -8.51 4.02
CA ASP A 708 -28.59 -8.41 3.32
C ASP A 708 -29.40 -9.71 3.46
N VAL A 709 -29.58 -10.20 4.69
CA VAL A 709 -30.38 -11.41 4.95
C VAL A 709 -31.87 -11.06 4.81
N LYS A 710 -32.52 -11.60 3.77
CA LYS A 710 -33.94 -11.37 3.45
C LYS A 710 -34.57 -12.53 2.67
N PRO A 711 -35.91 -12.64 2.58
CA PRO A 711 -36.58 -13.77 1.93
C PRO A 711 -36.29 -13.90 0.43
N SER A 712 -35.97 -12.82 -0.28
CA SER A 712 -35.59 -12.89 -1.71
C SER A 712 -34.18 -13.43 -1.94
N ASN A 713 -33.32 -13.42 -0.90
CA ASN A 713 -31.96 -13.95 -0.93
C ASN A 713 -31.86 -15.38 -0.36
N ILE A 714 -33.00 -16.03 -0.09
CA ILE A 714 -33.08 -17.44 0.31
C ILE A 714 -33.83 -18.19 -0.79
N GLY A 715 -33.12 -19.05 -1.52
CA GLY A 715 -33.70 -19.84 -2.60
C GLY A 715 -33.74 -21.32 -2.29
N TYR A 716 -34.54 -22.07 -3.05
CA TYR A 716 -34.69 -23.51 -2.88
C TYR A 716 -34.13 -24.26 -4.09
N THR A 717 -33.36 -25.32 -3.83
CA THR A 717 -33.01 -26.29 -4.87
C THR A 717 -34.25 -27.02 -5.36
N ARG A 718 -34.14 -27.75 -6.50
CA ARG A 718 -35.23 -28.61 -7.01
C ARG A 718 -35.74 -29.63 -5.99
N ASN A 719 -34.87 -30.06 -5.06
CA ASN A 719 -35.20 -31.02 -4.01
C ASN A 719 -35.73 -30.35 -2.73
N GLY A 720 -36.01 -29.04 -2.75
CA GLY A 720 -36.56 -28.32 -1.60
C GLY A 720 -35.53 -27.93 -0.53
N VAL A 721 -34.23 -28.10 -0.77
CA VAL A 721 -33.19 -27.67 0.19
C VAL A 721 -33.03 -26.14 0.11
N PRO A 722 -33.14 -25.40 1.24
CA PRO A 722 -32.94 -23.96 1.26
C PRO A 722 -31.45 -23.60 1.20
N LYS A 723 -31.12 -22.56 0.44
CA LYS A 723 -29.77 -22.01 0.27
C LYS A 723 -29.80 -20.49 0.31
N LEU A 724 -28.86 -19.90 1.04
CA LEU A 724 -28.64 -18.46 1.09
C LEU A 724 -27.75 -18.02 -0.10
N MET A 725 -28.08 -16.88 -0.71
CA MET A 725 -27.44 -16.31 -1.89
C MET A 725 -27.30 -14.78 -1.79
N ASP A 726 -26.50 -14.18 -2.69
CA ASP A 726 -26.33 -12.72 -2.85
C ASP A 726 -25.85 -11.95 -1.60
N PHE A 727 -24.53 -11.89 -1.39
CA PHE A 727 -23.93 -11.15 -0.27
C PHE A 727 -24.00 -9.63 -0.48
N GLY A 728 -24.65 -8.93 0.45
CA GLY A 728 -24.78 -7.48 0.41
C GLY A 728 -23.49 -6.76 0.82
N ILE A 729 -22.55 -6.53 -0.10
CA ILE A 729 -21.38 -5.66 0.19
C ILE A 729 -21.74 -4.17 0.10
N ALA A 730 -22.81 -3.77 0.78
CA ALA A 730 -23.15 -2.37 0.97
C ALA A 730 -22.31 -1.76 2.10
N ARG A 731 -21.77 -0.55 1.86
CA ARG A 731 -21.29 0.33 2.92
C ARG A 731 -22.51 0.84 3.69
N VAL A 732 -22.58 0.53 4.98
CA VAL A 732 -23.08 1.50 5.97
C VAL A 732 -21.82 2.06 6.60
N GLY A 733 -21.44 3.26 6.18
CA GLY A 733 -20.25 3.94 6.64
C GLY A 733 -20.41 5.42 6.39
N GLY A 734 -20.74 6.16 7.45
CA GLY A 734 -20.83 7.61 7.44
C GLY A 734 -19.51 8.24 6.96
N GLY A 735 -19.65 9.10 5.98
CA GLY A 735 -18.67 10.08 5.53
C GLY A 735 -19.47 11.24 4.98
N LEU A 736 -19.36 12.40 5.64
CA LEU A 736 -19.83 13.66 5.11
C LEU A 736 -18.93 14.00 3.91
N ASP A 737 -19.41 13.74 2.70
CA ASP A 737 -18.97 14.43 1.51
C ASP A 737 -20.26 14.83 0.78
N GLU A 738 -20.53 16.14 0.80
CA GLU A 738 -21.52 16.80 -0.04
C GLU A 738 -21.06 16.70 -1.51
N GLU A 739 -22.03 16.70 -2.43
CA GLU A 739 -21.88 16.65 -3.91
C GLU A 739 -21.96 15.24 -4.53
N ASP A 740 -23.20 14.78 -4.77
CA ASP A 740 -23.68 14.25 -6.07
C ASP A 740 -25.14 13.76 -5.92
N ASP A 741 -26.06 14.65 -6.32
CA ASP A 741 -27.51 14.43 -6.40
C ASP A 741 -27.85 13.49 -7.58
N GLU A 742 -27.78 12.18 -7.33
CA GLU A 742 -28.55 11.20 -8.10
C GLU A 742 -29.51 10.44 -7.18
N ILE A 743 -30.79 10.55 -7.52
CA ILE A 743 -31.96 10.03 -6.82
C ILE A 743 -32.07 8.52 -7.10
N PHE A 744 -31.97 7.69 -6.06
CA PHE A 744 -32.32 6.26 -6.13
C PHE A 744 -33.61 6.06 -5.32
N GLU A 745 -34.71 5.77 -6.02
CA GLU A 745 -35.97 5.37 -5.40
C GLU A 745 -35.78 4.04 -4.66
N GLY A 746 -36.22 4.00 -3.39
CA GLY A 746 -36.13 2.78 -2.59
C GLY A 746 -37.02 1.68 -3.14
N GLU A 747 -36.54 0.44 -3.13
CA GLU A 747 -37.32 -0.77 -3.43
C GLU A 747 -38.52 -0.89 -2.48
N GLU A 748 -39.68 -0.40 -2.90
CA GLU A 748 -40.95 -1.02 -2.55
C GLU A 748 -41.21 -2.15 -3.56
N ASP A 749 -41.54 -3.31 -3.03
CA ASP A 749 -41.82 -4.56 -3.73
C ASP A 749 -43.18 -4.43 -4.43
N ASP A 750 -43.21 -3.69 -5.54
CA ASP A 750 -44.43 -3.38 -6.29
C ASP A 750 -44.83 -4.58 -7.18
N THR A 751 -45.70 -5.42 -6.62
CA THR A 751 -46.66 -6.21 -7.40
C THR A 751 -48.08 -5.86 -6.96
N ALA A 752 -48.50 -4.63 -7.25
CA ALA A 752 -49.91 -4.24 -7.30
C ALA A 752 -50.14 -3.31 -8.52
N VAL A 753 -51.34 -3.39 -9.07
CA VAL A 753 -51.74 -3.01 -10.44
C VAL A 753 -52.00 -1.49 -10.61
N GLU A 754 -51.76 -1.00 -11.83
CA GLU A 754 -51.93 0.35 -12.42
C GLU A 754 -53.09 1.25 -11.92
N SER A 755 -52.85 2.57 -11.86
CA SER A 755 -53.74 3.61 -12.44
C SER A 755 -53.00 4.95 -12.70
N LEU A 756 -53.38 5.60 -13.80
CA LEU A 756 -52.82 6.81 -14.46
C LEU A 756 -53.15 8.17 -13.75
N PRO A 757 -52.62 9.33 -14.21
CA PRO A 757 -52.11 10.41 -13.37
C PRO A 757 -53.11 11.55 -13.08
N SER A 758 -52.88 12.27 -11.97
CA SER A 758 -53.52 13.56 -11.69
C SER A 758 -52.46 14.64 -11.52
N TRP A 759 -52.55 15.67 -12.36
CA TRP A 759 -51.80 16.91 -12.21
C TRP A 759 -52.35 17.72 -11.02
N SER A 760 -51.49 18.09 -10.08
CA SER A 760 -51.71 19.29 -9.26
C SER A 760 -50.38 19.82 -8.74
N GLN A 761 -50.18 21.11 -8.99
CA GLN A 761 -49.08 21.96 -8.60
C GLN A 761 -49.01 22.20 -7.08
N ASP A 762 -47.82 22.62 -6.66
CA ASP A 762 -47.46 23.37 -5.45
C ASP A 762 -47.41 22.62 -4.11
N ASP A 763 -46.18 22.31 -3.65
CA ASP A 763 -45.76 22.62 -2.27
C ASP A 763 -44.22 22.71 -2.18
N GLU A 764 -43.71 23.95 -2.15
CA GLU A 764 -42.33 24.27 -1.77
C GLU A 764 -42.14 24.13 -0.25
N SER A 765 -40.92 23.74 0.16
CA SER A 765 -40.33 23.92 1.49
C SER A 765 -40.64 22.89 2.61
N ARG A 766 -40.05 21.70 2.47
CA ARG A 766 -39.51 20.91 3.62
C ARG A 766 -38.13 20.32 3.27
N PRO A 767 -37.08 20.51 4.09
CA PRO A 767 -35.81 19.82 3.87
C PRO A 767 -35.99 18.34 4.25
N THR A 768 -36.39 17.50 3.29
CA THR A 768 -36.35 16.05 3.48
C THR A 768 -34.90 15.59 3.45
N VAL A 769 -34.33 15.33 4.63
CA VAL A 769 -33.08 14.56 4.74
C VAL A 769 -33.34 13.17 4.18
N ARG A 770 -32.95 12.93 2.92
CA ARG A 770 -33.07 11.62 2.24
C ARG A 770 -31.83 10.79 2.58
N PHE A 771 -32.01 9.75 3.37
CA PHE A 771 -30.94 8.81 3.74
C PHE A 771 -30.76 7.75 2.65
N ARG A 772 -29.57 7.62 2.06
CA ARG A 772 -29.20 6.45 1.23
C ARG A 772 -28.94 5.25 2.15
N PHE A 773 -29.92 4.37 2.31
CA PHE A 773 -29.71 3.05 2.92
C PHE A 773 -29.50 2.04 1.80
N ALA A 774 -28.45 1.22 1.93
CA ALA A 774 -28.23 0.10 1.06
C ALA A 774 -28.67 -1.18 1.80
N GLY A 775 -29.86 -1.65 1.46
CA GLY A 775 -30.58 -2.78 2.06
C GLY A 775 -32.10 -2.55 1.97
N THR A 776 -32.88 -3.62 1.82
CA THR A 776 -34.34 -3.53 1.88
C THR A 776 -34.72 -3.12 3.31
N LEU A 777 -35.26 -1.91 3.48
CA LEU A 777 -35.42 -1.21 4.77
C LEU A 777 -35.96 -2.10 5.90
N SER A 778 -36.93 -2.98 5.60
CA SER A 778 -37.64 -3.82 6.58
C SER A 778 -36.77 -4.85 7.33
N TYR A 779 -35.56 -5.17 6.87
CA TYR A 779 -34.69 -6.17 7.53
C TYR A 779 -33.47 -5.56 8.24
N LEU A 780 -33.34 -4.23 8.21
CA LEU A 780 -32.24 -3.53 8.89
C LEU A 780 -32.35 -3.70 10.41
N SER A 781 -31.20 -3.84 11.05
CA SER A 781 -31.10 -3.85 12.51
C SER A 781 -31.25 -2.44 13.11
N PRO A 782 -31.71 -2.30 14.36
CA PRO A 782 -31.84 -0.99 15.02
C PRO A 782 -30.54 -0.18 15.06
N GLU A 783 -29.39 -0.83 15.20
CA GLU A 783 -28.06 -0.21 15.13
C GLU A 783 -27.73 0.26 13.71
N ALA A 784 -27.96 -0.57 12.68
CA ALA A 784 -27.72 -0.18 11.29
C ALA A 784 -28.65 0.96 10.85
N ALA A 785 -29.91 0.96 11.29
CA ALA A 785 -30.88 2.04 11.04
C ALA A 785 -30.51 3.38 11.72
N ARG A 786 -29.65 3.33 12.75
CA ARG A 786 -29.05 4.50 13.42
C ARG A 786 -27.71 4.93 12.79
N GLY A 787 -27.23 4.20 11.78
CA GLY A 787 -25.94 4.47 11.11
C GLY A 787 -24.72 3.94 11.87
N GLU A 788 -24.93 3.08 12.87
CA GLU A 788 -23.84 2.40 13.57
C GLU A 788 -23.25 1.28 12.68
N GLN A 789 -22.02 0.87 12.97
CA GLN A 789 -21.34 -0.14 12.16
C GLN A 789 -21.98 -1.52 12.37
N ALA A 790 -22.59 -2.08 11.31
CA ALA A 790 -23.21 -3.40 11.34
C ALA A 790 -22.15 -4.50 11.56
N ASP A 791 -22.41 -5.38 12.51
CA ASP A 791 -21.61 -6.56 12.84
C ASP A 791 -22.41 -7.86 12.61
N HIS A 792 -21.90 -9.00 13.10
CA HIS A 792 -22.57 -10.29 12.99
C HIS A 792 -23.97 -10.31 13.63
N ALA A 793 -24.22 -9.51 14.68
CA ALA A 793 -25.52 -9.43 15.33
C ALA A 793 -26.59 -8.78 14.46
N SER A 794 -26.19 -8.03 13.43
CA SER A 794 -27.10 -7.51 12.40
C SER A 794 -27.60 -8.61 11.44
N ASP A 795 -26.77 -9.59 11.08
CA ASP A 795 -27.20 -10.74 10.27
C ASP A 795 -28.19 -11.62 11.06
N LEU A 796 -27.94 -11.80 12.36
CA LEU A 796 -28.83 -12.55 13.26
C LEU A 796 -30.19 -11.87 13.42
N TRP A 797 -30.22 -10.54 13.50
CA TRP A 797 -31.45 -9.77 13.49
C TRP A 797 -32.24 -10.00 12.19
N GLY A 798 -31.58 -9.86 11.03
CA GLY A 798 -32.21 -10.08 9.74
C GLY A 798 -32.81 -11.48 9.61
N LEU A 799 -32.08 -12.52 10.02
CA LEU A 799 -32.59 -13.89 10.07
C LEU A 799 -33.81 -14.01 11.00
N ALA A 800 -33.76 -13.44 12.20
CA ALA A 800 -34.88 -13.48 13.13
C ALA A 800 -36.14 -12.79 12.57
N ILE A 801 -36.01 -11.67 11.86
CA ILE A 801 -37.13 -11.04 11.17
C ILE A 801 -37.68 -11.94 10.06
N VAL A 802 -36.83 -12.56 9.25
CA VAL A 802 -37.26 -13.52 8.21
C VAL A 802 -38.07 -14.67 8.82
N LEU A 803 -37.59 -15.27 9.91
CA LEU A 803 -38.29 -16.36 10.59
C LEU A 803 -39.63 -15.90 11.19
N TYR A 804 -39.68 -14.68 11.72
CA TYR A 804 -40.91 -14.08 12.22
C TYR A 804 -41.94 -13.90 11.09
N GLU A 805 -41.51 -13.43 9.92
CA GLU A 805 -42.36 -13.28 8.73
C GLU A 805 -42.83 -14.62 8.18
N CYS A 806 -42.00 -15.68 8.26
CA CYS A 806 -42.40 -17.03 7.89
C CYS A 806 -43.62 -17.52 8.66
N LEU A 807 -43.69 -17.20 9.95
CA LEU A 807 -44.80 -17.56 10.84
C LEU A 807 -46.01 -16.65 10.65
N LEU A 808 -45.76 -15.36 10.44
CA LEU A 808 -46.80 -14.35 10.30
C LEU A 808 -47.49 -14.38 8.92
N GLY A 809 -46.79 -14.84 7.88
CA GLY A 809 -47.28 -14.85 6.49
C GLY A 809 -47.37 -13.46 5.83
N ARG A 810 -46.88 -12.42 6.50
CA ARG A 810 -46.82 -11.04 6.00
C ARG A 810 -45.60 -10.33 6.59
N LYS A 811 -45.20 -9.21 5.98
CA LYS A 811 -44.06 -8.41 6.44
C LYS A 811 -44.29 -7.88 7.86
N VAL A 812 -43.27 -7.91 8.71
CA VAL A 812 -43.34 -7.41 10.11
C VAL A 812 -43.46 -5.89 10.11
N PHE A 813 -42.66 -5.23 9.26
CA PHE A 813 -42.67 -3.78 9.09
C PHE A 813 -43.29 -3.42 7.74
N THR A 814 -44.48 -2.82 7.81
CA THR A 814 -45.26 -2.33 6.67
C THR A 814 -45.66 -0.86 6.89
N GLY A 815 -45.79 -0.11 5.81
CA GLY A 815 -46.23 1.30 5.82
C GLY A 815 -45.17 2.26 5.26
N PRO A 816 -45.42 3.58 5.33
CA PRO A 816 -44.54 4.57 4.75
C PRO A 816 -43.11 4.48 5.29
N GLN A 817 -42.12 4.69 4.42
CA GLN A 817 -40.69 4.52 4.70
C GLN A 817 -40.23 5.15 6.03
N GLN A 818 -40.67 6.38 6.33
CA GLN A 818 -40.31 7.09 7.56
C GLN A 818 -40.85 6.40 8.82
N GLN A 819 -42.05 5.84 8.76
CA GLN A 819 -42.68 5.13 9.89
C GLN A 819 -42.00 3.78 10.13
N VAL A 820 -41.70 3.05 9.05
CA VAL A 820 -40.95 1.79 9.12
C VAL A 820 -39.57 2.01 9.75
N LEU A 821 -38.83 3.02 9.28
CA LEU A 821 -37.52 3.36 9.82
C LEU A 821 -37.59 3.76 11.31
N ALA A 822 -38.60 4.52 11.72
CA ALA A 822 -38.81 4.89 13.12
C ALA A 822 -39.07 3.66 14.01
N ARG A 823 -39.90 2.72 13.53
CA ARG A 823 -40.18 1.46 14.25
C ARG A 823 -38.92 0.59 14.37
N ILE A 824 -38.15 0.45 13.30
CA ILE A 824 -36.88 -0.30 13.33
C ILE A 824 -35.90 0.34 14.31
N ARG A 825 -35.72 1.66 14.29
CA ARG A 825 -34.84 2.39 15.23
C ARG A 825 -35.25 2.18 16.69
N SER A 826 -36.56 2.08 16.96
CA SER A 826 -37.07 1.81 18.30
C SER A 826 -36.87 0.36 18.76
N GLY A 827 -36.58 -0.56 17.83
CA GLY A 827 -36.48 -2.00 18.09
C GLY A 827 -37.82 -2.65 18.46
N LEU A 828 -38.94 -1.99 18.15
CA LEU A 828 -40.29 -2.47 18.49
C LEU A 828 -40.81 -3.38 17.38
N VAL A 829 -40.81 -4.68 17.66
CA VAL A 829 -41.51 -5.71 16.88
C VAL A 829 -42.86 -6.02 17.55
N PRO A 830 -43.89 -6.46 16.80
CA PRO A 830 -45.13 -6.96 17.39
C PRO A 830 -44.84 -8.04 18.44
N ASP A 831 -45.58 -8.05 19.54
CA ASP A 831 -45.39 -9.09 20.56
C ASP A 831 -45.83 -10.44 20.01
N PHE A 832 -44.99 -11.46 20.18
CA PHE A 832 -45.24 -12.80 19.66
C PHE A 832 -46.47 -13.44 20.30
N SER A 833 -46.77 -13.09 21.56
CA SER A 833 -47.97 -13.50 22.29
C SER A 833 -49.27 -13.10 21.59
N GLN A 834 -49.24 -12.06 20.75
CA GLN A 834 -50.39 -11.57 19.98
C GLN A 834 -50.45 -12.19 18.57
N VAL A 835 -49.38 -12.85 18.14
CA VAL A 835 -49.25 -13.41 16.78
C VAL A 835 -49.56 -14.89 16.76
N LEU A 836 -48.96 -15.66 17.66
CA LEU A 836 -49.14 -17.12 17.80
C LEU A 836 -49.17 -17.49 19.30
N PRO A 837 -50.28 -17.20 20.01
CA PRO A 837 -50.38 -17.43 21.45
C PRO A 837 -50.09 -18.89 21.84
N GLU A 838 -50.53 -19.86 21.02
CA GLU A 838 -50.33 -21.28 21.26
C GLU A 838 -48.85 -21.72 21.29
N HIS A 839 -47.94 -20.94 20.70
CA HIS A 839 -46.52 -21.24 20.62
C HIS A 839 -45.62 -20.24 21.37
N ASP A 840 -46.21 -19.28 22.10
CA ASP A 840 -45.46 -18.20 22.77
C ASP A 840 -44.48 -18.73 23.84
N GLY A 841 -44.87 -19.79 24.57
CA GLY A 841 -44.01 -20.41 25.59
C GLY A 841 -42.78 -21.15 25.06
N VAL A 842 -42.68 -21.37 23.74
CA VAL A 842 -41.55 -22.05 23.09
C VAL A 842 -40.85 -21.12 22.10
N LEU A 843 -41.58 -20.56 21.13
CA LEU A 843 -41.05 -19.67 20.10
C LEU A 843 -40.94 -18.22 20.56
N GLY A 844 -41.84 -17.75 21.42
CA GLY A 844 -41.84 -16.38 21.92
C GLY A 844 -40.58 -16.04 22.70
N ASP A 845 -40.10 -16.96 23.55
CA ASP A 845 -38.83 -16.83 24.28
C ASP A 845 -37.64 -16.63 23.32
N PHE A 846 -37.59 -17.40 22.23
CA PHE A 846 -36.55 -17.27 21.21
C PHE A 846 -36.60 -15.89 20.55
N PHE A 847 -37.76 -15.44 20.07
CA PHE A 847 -37.88 -14.15 19.38
C PHE A 847 -37.61 -12.95 20.30
N ARG A 848 -38.01 -13.01 21.58
CA ARG A 848 -37.70 -11.94 22.56
C ARG A 848 -36.19 -11.77 22.79
N VAL A 849 -35.42 -12.85 22.66
CA VAL A 849 -33.94 -12.81 22.72
C VAL A 849 -33.35 -12.37 21.37
N ALA A 850 -33.75 -13.01 20.27
CA ALA A 850 -33.18 -12.78 18.94
C ALA A 850 -33.48 -11.38 18.37
N LEU A 851 -34.65 -10.81 18.69
CA LEU A 851 -35.09 -9.47 18.28
C LEU A 851 -34.94 -8.43 19.39
N HIS A 852 -34.03 -8.67 20.34
CA HIS A 852 -33.75 -7.68 21.37
C HIS A 852 -33.10 -6.41 20.78
N ARG A 853 -33.54 -5.23 21.22
CA ARG A 853 -33.03 -3.93 20.72
C ARG A 853 -31.51 -3.75 20.86
N SER A 854 -30.94 -4.31 21.93
CA SER A 854 -29.51 -4.28 22.22
C SER A 854 -28.83 -5.52 21.63
N PRO A 855 -27.80 -5.36 20.79
CA PRO A 855 -27.14 -6.49 20.12
C PRO A 855 -26.49 -7.47 21.10
N PHE A 856 -25.96 -6.98 22.23
CA PHE A 856 -25.32 -7.82 23.26
C PHE A 856 -26.27 -8.80 23.97
N ARG A 857 -27.59 -8.62 23.84
CA ARG A 857 -28.59 -9.55 24.41
C ARG A 857 -29.13 -10.53 23.38
N ARG A 858 -28.79 -10.37 22.10
CA ARG A 858 -29.08 -11.37 21.06
C ARG A 858 -28.09 -12.53 21.23
N PRO A 859 -28.32 -13.68 20.56
CA PRO A 859 -27.33 -14.75 20.55
C PRO A 859 -25.96 -14.22 20.12
N ALA A 860 -24.90 -14.59 20.84
CA ALA A 860 -23.55 -14.05 20.64
C ALA A 860 -22.91 -14.52 19.33
N SER A 861 -23.47 -15.56 18.70
CA SER A 861 -23.03 -16.07 17.40
C SER A 861 -24.17 -16.76 16.65
N ALA A 862 -23.99 -16.94 15.34
CA ALA A 862 -24.89 -17.75 14.53
C ALA A 862 -24.94 -19.22 14.97
N GLU A 863 -23.85 -19.74 15.55
CA GLU A 863 -23.81 -21.10 16.12
C GLU A 863 -24.67 -21.20 17.39
N GLU A 864 -24.63 -20.20 18.27
CA GLU A 864 -25.54 -20.15 19.43
C GLU A 864 -27.01 -20.02 18.98
N MET A 865 -27.28 -19.21 17.95
CA MET A 865 -28.63 -19.11 17.38
C MET A 865 -29.11 -20.46 16.83
N ARG A 866 -28.22 -21.22 16.15
CA ARG A 866 -28.51 -22.56 15.64
C ARG A 866 -28.86 -23.53 16.77
N GLN A 867 -28.07 -23.55 17.84
CA GLN A 867 -28.30 -24.40 19.01
C GLN A 867 -29.64 -24.10 19.69
N ARG A 868 -29.97 -22.82 19.88
CA ARG A 868 -31.27 -22.40 20.44
C ARG A 868 -32.45 -22.84 19.56
N LEU A 869 -32.31 -22.76 18.24
CA LEU A 869 -33.34 -23.25 17.31
C LEU A 869 -33.47 -24.77 17.35
N GLU A 870 -32.38 -25.52 17.54
CA GLU A 870 -32.42 -26.97 17.76
C GLU A 870 -33.13 -27.36 19.06
N GLU A 871 -32.91 -26.60 20.14
CA GLU A 871 -33.66 -26.76 21.41
C GLU A 871 -35.15 -26.48 21.22
N VAL A 872 -35.49 -25.40 20.50
CA VAL A 872 -36.87 -25.06 20.14
C VAL A 872 -37.51 -26.19 19.32
N ARG A 873 -36.78 -26.77 18.35
CA ARG A 873 -37.27 -27.91 17.55
C ARG A 873 -37.60 -29.09 18.45
N GLY A 874 -36.71 -29.45 19.37
CA GLY A 874 -36.94 -30.55 20.31
C GLY A 874 -38.17 -30.31 21.21
N ARG A 875 -38.42 -29.07 21.63
CA ARG A 875 -39.60 -28.68 22.43
C ARG A 875 -40.90 -28.63 21.62
N LEU A 876 -40.85 -28.50 20.30
CA LEU A 876 -42.03 -28.58 19.42
C LEU A 876 -42.39 -30.02 19.05
N GLU A 877 -41.43 -30.95 19.17
CA GLU A 877 -41.61 -32.38 18.91
C GLU A 877 -42.06 -33.17 20.15
N ALA A 878 -41.79 -32.64 21.35
CA ALA A 878 -42.24 -33.15 22.64
C ALA A 878 -43.64 -32.62 23.00
#